data_AF-A0AB38LRP4-F1
#
_entry.id   AF-A0AB38LRP4-F1
#
_cell.length_a   1.000
_cell.length_b   1.000
_cell.length_c   1.000
_cell.angle_alpha   90.00
_cell.angle_beta   90.00
_cell.angle_gamma   90.00
#
_symmetry.space_group_name_H-M   'P 1'
#
loop_
_entity.id
_entity.type
_entity.pdbx_description
1 polymer ?
#
loop_
_entity_poly.entity_id
_entity_poly.type
_entity_poly.pdbx_seq_one_letter_code
_entity_poly.pdbx_strand_id
1 'polypeptide(L)'
;MKMTAANLTKLPGDALKAVYGMNGDTVLYWAHHEKLCLVDDHIAFMGGLDLCYGRWDSWQHSIADAHPGDLNKTVFPGQDFNNARILDFSDVAHWDQNKLDRRYNSRMGWSDMSISLMGPVVEDLRRHFAERWNFIYQEKYSSKNSADRYSPLHVSESRNGIVHHDYPSSPDAPLPEHMRERMMERWEESRERMDGFREQVRHHFPNSRHPPPPPPGMPCQIMRSCTKWSHGTDSTEHSIQNAYIEVIRNSHHFIYIENQFFITATGDSQRPIKNQIGAAIVERIVRAAREGEPYHVIVIMPAIPAFAGDLKSDEALGTREILELQYDSINRGGNSIMESIAREGIDPMQYIRFYNLRNYDRINSGGAMRDAEEQSGVSYDDARQDYDQRYGSQNNEYAQGGAYNNEDQQYGGGGQNNRFERYQEATQNIGSHSGLSSGQWDSVASCYMLNGEDIRNVPWEDGTTDEMDAFVSELLYVHSKLLIADDRVVICGSANLNDRSQLGDHDSEIAICIEDPREIDSYMAGRPWRATEFAASLRRLIFRKHLGLLPAQDVTRPDQNFEPIGVPNAYDWGSREDEAVIDPLSSDFSSLWNNTARNNTQAFERVFHPVPSDSVRNWKDYDEYFSRFFPSGKDAKEEKGKEPSKPSQWKLGHVVAEEFPGGVQEVKEVLSQIRGTLVEMPLLFLKEEDIAKEGLTLNAMTEEIYT
;
A
#
# COMPACT_ATOMS: atom_id res chain seq x y z
N MET A 1 19.55 20.95 -12.31
CA MET A 1 20.06 19.55 -12.21
C MET A 1 19.03 18.81 -11.37
N LYS A 2 18.35 17.78 -11.89
CA LYS A 2 17.44 16.97 -11.06
C LYS A 2 18.28 16.21 -10.03
N MET A 3 18.05 16.47 -8.75
CA MET A 3 18.65 15.71 -7.65
C MET A 3 18.01 14.33 -7.64
N THR A 4 18.74 13.31 -8.05
CA THR A 4 18.35 11.89 -7.91
C THR A 4 19.05 11.32 -6.68
N ALA A 5 18.54 10.22 -6.10
CA ALA A 5 19.21 9.53 -4.99
C ALA A 5 20.71 9.26 -5.30
N ALA A 6 21.01 8.81 -6.52
CA ALA A 6 22.37 8.57 -7.00
C ALA A 6 23.25 9.84 -7.15
N ASN A 7 22.65 11.03 -7.24
CA ASN A 7 23.38 12.31 -7.24
C ASN A 7 23.58 12.85 -5.83
N LEU A 8 22.72 12.48 -4.88
CA LEU A 8 22.81 12.87 -3.47
C LEU A 8 23.91 12.11 -2.73
N THR A 9 24.10 10.82 -3.02
CA THR A 9 25.18 10.01 -2.42
C THR A 9 26.58 10.52 -2.76
N LYS A 10 26.72 11.33 -3.81
CA LYS A 10 28.01 11.88 -4.27
C LYS A 10 28.36 13.23 -3.63
N LEU A 11 27.49 13.79 -2.79
CA LEU A 11 27.74 15.08 -2.14
C LEU A 11 28.50 14.89 -0.82
N PRO A 12 29.51 15.72 -0.52
CA PRO A 12 30.09 15.81 0.82
C PRO A 12 28.99 16.10 1.87
N GLY A 13 29.11 15.57 3.09
CA GLY A 13 28.09 15.76 4.15
C GLY A 13 27.72 17.23 4.42
N ASP A 14 28.69 18.15 4.32
CA ASP A 14 28.44 19.59 4.46
C ASP A 14 27.72 20.20 3.24
N ALA A 15 27.88 19.63 2.05
CA ALA A 15 27.15 20.03 0.84
C ALA A 15 25.72 19.45 0.84
N LEU A 16 25.51 18.27 1.41
CA LEU A 16 24.19 17.66 1.64
C LEU A 16 23.35 18.53 2.60
N LYS A 17 23.96 19.03 3.69
CA LYS A 17 23.39 20.04 4.58
C LYS A 17 23.08 21.38 3.90
N ALA A 18 23.82 21.75 2.86
CA ALA A 18 23.63 23.02 2.13
C ALA A 18 22.59 22.91 1.00
N VAL A 19 22.48 21.75 0.34
CA VAL A 19 21.50 21.46 -0.71
C VAL A 19 20.11 21.28 -0.12
N TYR A 20 20.01 20.58 1.01
CA TYR A 20 18.84 20.51 1.86
C TYR A 20 18.96 21.52 3.01
N GLY A 21 19.38 22.74 2.69
CA GLY A 21 19.66 23.85 3.61
C GLY A 21 18.87 23.85 4.91
N MET A 22 19.55 23.65 6.04
CA MET A 22 19.03 24.11 7.34
C MET A 22 18.71 25.60 7.23
N ASN A 23 17.44 25.97 7.43
CA ASN A 23 17.06 27.37 7.58
C ASN A 23 16.79 27.60 9.07
N GLY A 24 17.85 27.84 9.85
CA GLY A 24 17.79 27.82 11.33
C GLY A 24 18.00 26.41 11.89
N ASP A 25 17.19 26.01 12.87
CA ASP A 25 17.26 24.70 13.55
C ASP A 25 16.51 23.56 12.81
N THR A 26 15.92 23.84 11.64
CA THR A 26 15.07 22.87 10.90
C THR A 26 15.89 22.05 9.90
N VAL A 27 15.82 20.72 10.01
CA VAL A 27 16.53 19.74 9.16
C VAL A 27 15.61 19.29 8.01
N LEU A 28 16.02 19.45 6.74
CA LEU A 28 15.21 19.14 5.54
C LEU A 28 15.26 17.67 5.07
N TYR A 29 15.56 16.69 5.94
CA TYR A 29 15.59 15.25 5.58
C TYR A 29 14.27 14.51 5.84
N TRP A 30 13.45 15.04 6.74
CA TRP A 30 12.22 14.42 7.21
C TRP A 30 11.00 15.03 6.53
N ALA A 31 9.91 14.27 6.48
CA ALA A 31 8.68 14.64 5.81
C ALA A 31 7.49 14.75 6.77
N HIS A 32 6.48 15.50 6.35
CA HIS A 32 5.14 15.34 6.87
C HIS A 32 4.48 14.20 6.10
N HIS A 33 4.33 13.04 6.74
CA HIS A 33 3.98 11.80 6.06
C HIS A 33 2.55 11.32 6.38
N GLU A 34 1.88 11.99 7.32
CA GLU A 34 0.48 11.71 7.64
C GLU A 34 -0.50 12.09 6.51
N LYS A 35 -1.54 11.28 6.33
CA LYS A 35 -2.64 11.56 5.41
C LYS A 35 -3.90 11.83 6.21
N LEU A 36 -4.40 13.06 6.14
CA LEU A 36 -5.55 13.51 6.92
C LEU A 36 -6.46 14.41 6.08
N CYS A 37 -7.75 14.07 6.03
CA CYS A 37 -8.81 14.91 5.52
C CYS A 37 -9.84 15.17 6.63
N LEU A 38 -10.13 16.44 6.92
CA LEU A 38 -11.13 16.87 7.90
C LEU A 38 -12.24 17.61 7.17
N VAL A 39 -13.49 17.19 7.37
CA VAL A 39 -14.66 17.79 6.75
C VAL A 39 -15.56 18.36 7.84
N ASP A 40 -15.74 19.68 7.81
CA ASP A 40 -16.65 20.46 8.66
C ASP A 40 -16.55 20.16 10.16
N ASP A 41 -15.36 19.80 10.66
CA ASP A 41 -15.11 19.38 12.05
C ASP A 41 -15.96 18.19 12.54
N HIS A 42 -16.55 17.42 11.62
CA HIS A 42 -17.49 16.34 11.94
C HIS A 42 -17.03 14.97 11.46
N ILE A 43 -16.32 14.92 10.33
CA ILE A 43 -15.86 13.68 9.71
C ILE A 43 -14.37 13.81 9.44
N ALA A 44 -13.61 12.78 9.78
CA ALA A 44 -12.21 12.66 9.45
C ALA A 44 -11.95 11.42 8.60
N PHE A 45 -10.98 11.51 7.69
CA PHE A 45 -10.40 10.38 6.99
C PHE A 45 -8.89 10.37 7.24
N MET A 46 -8.34 9.22 7.60
CA MET A 46 -6.90 9.03 7.79
C MET A 46 -6.47 7.60 7.44
N GLY A 47 -5.18 7.38 7.22
CA GLY A 47 -4.62 6.06 6.89
C GLY A 47 -3.35 6.15 6.06
N GLY A 48 -3.13 5.16 5.19
CA GLY A 48 -1.99 5.08 4.28
C GLY A 48 -2.21 5.76 2.92
N LEU A 49 -3.45 6.08 2.56
CA LEU A 49 -3.78 6.63 1.24
C LEU A 49 -3.64 8.15 1.16
N ASP A 50 -2.72 8.61 0.31
CA ASP A 50 -2.66 9.99 -0.18
C ASP A 50 -3.72 10.23 -1.28
N LEU A 51 -4.23 11.46 -1.37
CA LEU A 51 -5.01 11.92 -2.53
C LEU A 51 -4.06 12.30 -3.68
N CYS A 52 -3.50 11.29 -4.35
CA CYS A 52 -2.59 11.48 -5.50
C CYS A 52 -2.54 10.24 -6.41
N TYR A 53 -1.79 10.35 -7.51
CA TYR A 53 -1.74 9.31 -8.55
C TYR A 53 -1.26 7.95 -8.04
N GLY A 54 -1.85 6.89 -8.62
CA GLY A 54 -1.47 5.49 -8.44
C GLY A 54 -2.02 4.82 -7.18
N ARG A 55 -2.83 5.53 -6.38
CA ARG A 55 -3.36 5.05 -5.10
C ARG A 55 -4.71 4.34 -5.21
N TRP A 56 -5.51 4.70 -6.21
CA TRP A 56 -6.80 4.06 -6.42
C TRP A 56 -6.59 2.61 -6.87
N ASP A 57 -7.34 1.67 -6.30
CA ASP A 57 -7.32 0.27 -6.72
C ASP A 57 -8.60 -0.47 -6.28
N SER A 58 -8.82 -1.65 -6.86
CA SER A 58 -9.86 -2.61 -6.50
C SER A 58 -9.25 -3.85 -5.85
N TRP A 59 -10.06 -4.74 -5.27
CA TRP A 59 -9.54 -5.87 -4.50
C TRP A 59 -8.94 -7.00 -5.36
N GLN A 60 -9.30 -7.05 -6.65
CA GLN A 60 -8.64 -7.90 -7.65
C GLN A 60 -7.40 -7.24 -8.25
N HIS A 61 -7.08 -5.99 -7.91
CA HIS A 61 -5.83 -5.34 -8.29
C HIS A 61 -5.47 -5.39 -9.79
N SER A 62 -6.44 -5.22 -10.71
CA SER A 62 -6.17 -5.27 -12.16
C SER A 62 -4.94 -4.43 -12.55
N ILE A 63 -4.03 -5.02 -13.32
CA ILE A 63 -2.79 -4.38 -13.75
C ILE A 63 -2.74 -4.11 -15.26
N ALA A 64 -3.72 -4.59 -16.02
CA ALA A 64 -4.01 -4.15 -17.39
C ALA A 64 -5.16 -3.13 -17.40
N ASP A 65 -5.05 -2.11 -18.26
CA ASP A 65 -6.06 -1.04 -18.47
C ASP A 65 -6.12 -0.61 -19.95
N ALA A 66 -5.84 -1.56 -20.85
CA ALA A 66 -5.95 -1.39 -22.30
C ALA A 66 -7.30 -1.90 -22.78
N HIS A 67 -8.12 -0.99 -23.30
CA HIS A 67 -9.51 -1.27 -23.68
C HIS A 67 -9.76 -0.98 -25.17
N PRO A 68 -9.27 -1.83 -26.08
CA PRO A 68 -9.31 -1.55 -27.52
C PRO A 68 -10.72 -1.53 -28.09
N GLY A 69 -11.67 -2.26 -27.49
CA GLY A 69 -13.07 -2.30 -27.92
C GLY A 69 -13.93 -1.17 -27.34
N ASP A 70 -13.58 -0.62 -26.19
CA ASP A 70 -14.36 0.43 -25.53
C ASP A 70 -13.52 1.29 -24.58
N LEU A 71 -13.08 2.45 -25.06
CA LEU A 71 -12.25 3.37 -24.28
C LEU A 71 -12.97 3.93 -23.03
N ASN A 72 -14.30 3.85 -22.96
CA ASN A 72 -15.07 4.26 -21.77
C ASN A 72 -14.81 3.37 -20.54
N LYS A 73 -14.17 2.22 -20.73
CA LYS A 73 -13.80 1.31 -19.65
C LYS A 73 -12.47 1.65 -18.99
N THR A 74 -11.73 2.61 -19.53
CA THR A 74 -10.46 3.09 -18.96
C THR A 74 -10.67 3.53 -17.53
N VAL A 75 -9.92 2.92 -16.62
CA VAL A 75 -10.02 3.19 -15.18
C VAL A 75 -8.96 4.19 -14.72
N PHE A 76 -7.75 4.12 -15.29
CA PHE A 76 -6.60 4.90 -14.84
C PHE A 76 -6.18 5.93 -15.89
N PRO A 77 -6.73 7.16 -15.88
CA PRO A 77 -6.42 8.16 -16.88
C PRO A 77 -5.02 8.77 -16.67
N GLY A 78 -4.34 9.13 -17.75
CA GLY A 78 -3.05 9.83 -17.70
C GLY A 78 -2.01 9.16 -16.78
N GLN A 79 -1.40 9.94 -15.89
CA GLN A 79 -0.39 9.50 -14.92
C GLN A 79 -0.93 8.59 -13.81
N ASP A 80 -2.26 8.42 -13.67
CA ASP A 80 -2.81 7.47 -12.70
C ASP A 80 -2.53 6.00 -13.09
N PHE A 81 -2.29 5.75 -14.38
CA PHE A 81 -1.72 4.49 -14.85
C PHE A 81 -0.20 4.50 -14.65
N ASN A 82 0.29 4.00 -13.52
CA ASN A 82 1.71 4.07 -13.19
C ASN A 82 2.31 2.72 -12.76
N ASN A 83 3.62 2.60 -12.95
CA ASN A 83 4.41 1.49 -12.41
C ASN A 83 5.76 2.05 -11.95
N ALA A 84 5.89 2.24 -10.64
CA ALA A 84 7.07 2.85 -10.03
C ALA A 84 8.32 1.96 -10.12
N ARG A 85 8.21 0.67 -10.46
CA ARG A 85 9.36 -0.21 -10.71
C ARG A 85 9.94 -0.02 -12.10
N ILE A 86 9.10 0.35 -13.07
CA ILE A 86 9.51 0.63 -14.45
C ILE A 86 9.94 2.08 -14.59
N LEU A 87 9.09 3.02 -14.17
CA LEU A 87 9.30 4.44 -14.36
C LEU A 87 8.65 5.26 -13.25
N ASP A 88 9.44 6.10 -12.60
CA ASP A 88 8.95 7.03 -11.58
C ASP A 88 8.14 8.19 -12.22
N PHE A 89 7.27 8.80 -11.42
CA PHE A 89 6.47 9.95 -11.86
C PHE A 89 7.36 11.06 -12.39
N SER A 90 6.91 11.71 -13.47
CA SER A 90 7.66 12.79 -14.08
C SER A 90 6.72 13.86 -14.61
N ASP A 91 7.03 15.12 -14.32
CA ASP A 91 6.22 16.25 -14.79
C ASP A 91 4.74 16.15 -14.38
N VAL A 92 4.49 15.91 -13.09
CA VAL A 92 3.15 15.69 -12.51
C VAL A 92 2.15 16.82 -12.75
N ALA A 93 2.62 18.01 -13.16
CA ALA A 93 1.74 19.12 -13.58
C ALA A 93 1.03 18.81 -14.90
N HIS A 94 1.66 18.04 -15.79
CA HIS A 94 1.12 17.56 -17.05
C HIS A 94 0.62 16.12 -16.86
N TRP A 95 -0.47 15.99 -16.11
CA TRP A 95 -1.04 14.71 -15.69
C TRP A 95 -1.44 13.80 -16.87
N ASP A 96 -1.73 14.38 -18.03
CA ASP A 96 -2.09 13.71 -19.28
C ASP A 96 -0.87 13.11 -20.01
N GLN A 97 0.33 13.61 -19.71
CA GLN A 97 1.59 13.15 -20.32
C GLN A 97 2.18 11.96 -19.57
N ASN A 98 1.55 10.81 -19.72
CA ASN A 98 2.09 9.56 -19.22
C ASN A 98 3.13 8.95 -20.19
N LYS A 99 4.27 8.54 -19.65
CA LYS A 99 5.36 7.88 -20.40
C LYS A 99 5.26 6.35 -20.36
N LEU A 100 4.44 5.80 -19.47
CA LEU A 100 4.21 4.36 -19.38
C LEU A 100 3.13 3.95 -20.38
N ASP A 101 3.53 3.20 -21.41
CA ASP A 101 2.61 2.75 -22.44
C ASP A 101 1.82 1.51 -21.98
N ARG A 102 0.53 1.69 -21.72
CA ARG A 102 -0.41 0.65 -21.27
C ARG A 102 -0.62 -0.50 -22.25
N ARG A 103 -0.22 -0.34 -23.52
CA ARG A 103 -0.32 -1.40 -24.53
C ARG A 103 0.72 -2.50 -24.30
N TYR A 104 1.74 -2.23 -23.50
CA TYR A 104 2.89 -3.12 -23.34
C TYR A 104 3.35 -3.30 -21.90
N ASN A 105 2.92 -2.42 -20.99
CA ASN A 105 3.34 -2.44 -19.60
C ASN A 105 2.12 -2.59 -18.71
N SER A 106 2.28 -3.33 -17.62
CA SER A 106 1.36 -3.31 -16.51
C SER A 106 1.50 -2.03 -15.69
N ARG A 107 0.42 -1.61 -15.03
CA ARG A 107 0.55 -0.76 -13.83
C ARG A 107 1.04 -1.61 -12.65
N MET A 108 1.53 -0.96 -11.61
CA MET A 108 1.84 -1.63 -10.34
C MET A 108 0.62 -1.57 -9.43
N GLY A 109 0.15 -2.73 -8.95
CA GLY A 109 -0.94 -2.84 -7.98
C GLY A 109 -0.69 -2.04 -6.70
N TRP A 110 -1.75 -1.52 -6.07
CA TRP A 110 -1.67 -0.80 -4.80
C TRP A 110 -2.63 -1.41 -3.76
N SER A 111 -2.09 -1.95 -2.67
CA SER A 111 -2.87 -2.45 -1.53
C SER A 111 -2.62 -1.59 -0.31
N ASP A 112 -3.69 -0.99 0.20
CA ASP A 112 -3.63 -0.06 1.32
C ASP A 112 -4.98 -0.02 2.06
N MET A 113 -5.06 0.80 3.11
CA MET A 113 -6.28 1.06 3.85
C MET A 113 -6.37 2.51 4.33
N SER A 114 -7.61 2.98 4.47
CA SER A 114 -7.96 4.21 5.17
C SER A 114 -9.21 3.98 6.01
N ILE A 115 -9.42 4.83 7.01
CA ILE A 115 -10.58 4.79 7.90
C ILE A 115 -11.33 6.11 7.86
N SER A 116 -12.67 6.03 7.95
CA SER A 116 -13.57 7.16 8.17
C SER A 116 -13.97 7.20 9.65
N LEU A 117 -13.90 8.38 10.26
CA LEU A 117 -14.08 8.60 11.69
C LEU A 117 -15.11 9.71 11.93
N MET A 118 -15.93 9.54 12.96
CA MET A 118 -16.88 10.53 13.47
C MET A 118 -16.92 10.47 15.00
N GLY A 119 -17.18 11.60 15.64
CA GLY A 119 -17.31 11.70 17.10
C GLY A 119 -16.11 12.39 17.74
N PRO A 120 -15.88 12.19 19.05
CA PRO A 120 -14.87 12.93 19.80
C PRO A 120 -13.45 12.83 19.23
N VAL A 121 -13.11 11.71 18.59
CA VAL A 121 -11.80 11.47 17.96
C VAL A 121 -11.45 12.48 16.86
N VAL A 122 -12.47 13.08 16.21
CA VAL A 122 -12.26 14.11 15.18
C VAL A 122 -11.68 15.39 15.80
N GLU A 123 -12.00 15.70 17.06
CA GLU A 123 -11.41 16.83 17.77
C GLU A 123 -9.90 16.65 17.99
N ASP A 124 -9.46 15.42 18.29
CA ASP A 124 -8.05 15.11 18.50
C ASP A 124 -7.26 15.30 17.20
N LEU A 125 -7.82 14.88 16.07
CA LEU A 125 -7.24 15.10 14.74
C LEU A 125 -7.28 16.59 14.33
N ARG A 126 -8.34 17.31 14.65
CA ARG A 126 -8.43 18.76 14.42
C ARG A 126 -7.36 19.50 15.21
N ARG A 127 -7.15 19.12 16.47
CA ARG A 127 -6.08 19.67 17.31
C ARG A 127 -4.72 19.39 16.69
N HIS A 128 -4.42 18.15 16.32
CA HIS A 128 -3.18 17.79 15.64
C HIS A 128 -2.94 18.68 14.40
N PHE A 129 -3.95 18.82 13.53
CA PHE A 129 -3.88 19.67 12.35
C PHE A 129 -3.66 21.15 12.70
N ALA A 130 -4.42 21.68 13.66
CA ALA A 130 -4.37 23.09 14.05
C ALA A 130 -3.06 23.46 14.76
N GLU A 131 -2.49 22.57 15.59
CA GLU A 131 -1.17 22.73 16.20
C GLU A 131 -0.10 22.93 15.13
N ARG A 132 -0.05 22.03 14.15
CA ARG A 132 0.89 22.14 13.03
C ARG A 132 0.66 23.37 12.16
N TRP A 133 -0.59 23.65 11.81
CA TRP A 133 -0.94 24.84 11.03
C TRP A 133 -0.49 26.12 11.73
N ASN A 134 -0.76 26.24 13.03
CA ASN A 134 -0.40 27.40 13.82
C ASN A 134 1.11 27.56 13.96
N PHE A 135 1.84 26.45 14.14
CA PHE A 135 3.29 26.44 14.10
C PHE A 135 3.82 26.97 12.75
N ILE A 136 3.36 26.41 11.62
CA ILE A 136 3.76 26.88 10.28
C ILE A 136 3.36 28.35 10.05
N TYR A 137 2.19 28.77 10.53
CA TYR A 137 1.73 30.14 10.44
C TYR A 137 2.68 31.10 11.15
N GLN A 138 3.07 30.77 12.38
CA GLN A 138 4.00 31.57 13.17
C GLN A 138 5.37 31.66 12.48
N GLU A 139 5.90 30.54 12.01
CA GLU A 139 7.22 30.47 11.36
C GLU A 139 7.27 31.19 10.00
N LYS A 140 6.23 31.07 9.18
CA LYS A 140 6.29 31.47 7.75
C LYS A 140 5.43 32.67 7.38
N TYR A 141 4.28 32.86 8.03
CA TYR A 141 3.23 33.77 7.57
C TYR A 141 2.96 34.95 8.51
N SER A 142 3.35 34.87 9.79
CA SER A 142 3.12 35.92 10.80
C SER A 142 3.84 37.24 10.51
N SER A 143 5.01 37.19 9.87
CA SER A 143 5.89 38.33 9.61
C SER A 143 5.71 38.96 8.22
N LYS A 144 4.96 38.30 7.34
CA LYS A 144 4.63 38.80 5.99
C LYS A 144 3.25 39.45 6.07
N ASN A 145 2.96 40.48 5.25
CA ASN A 145 1.61 41.07 5.11
C ASN A 145 0.58 40.08 4.49
N SER A 146 0.61 38.83 4.93
CA SER A 146 -0.21 37.70 4.53
C SER A 146 -1.37 37.46 5.50
N ALA A 147 -1.56 38.34 6.50
CA ALA A 147 -2.67 38.30 7.45
C ALA A 147 -4.05 38.36 6.75
N ASP A 148 -4.12 38.95 5.55
CA ASP A 148 -5.34 38.98 4.74
C ASP A 148 -5.65 37.65 4.03
N ARG A 149 -4.68 36.71 3.95
CA ARG A 149 -4.82 35.42 3.26
C ARG A 149 -4.82 34.22 4.21
N TYR A 150 -4.02 34.26 5.26
CA TYR A 150 -3.86 33.16 6.20
C TYR A 150 -4.14 33.66 7.62
N SER A 151 -4.83 32.85 8.41
CA SER A 151 -5.10 33.12 9.82
C SER A 151 -4.81 31.87 10.66
N PRO A 152 -4.38 32.02 11.92
CA PRO A 152 -4.23 30.88 12.82
C PRO A 152 -5.60 30.24 13.08
N LEU A 153 -5.60 28.92 13.26
CA LEU A 153 -6.78 28.15 13.63
C LEU A 153 -6.97 28.18 15.14
N HIS A 154 -8.23 28.23 15.58
CA HIS A 154 -8.56 28.16 16.98
C HIS A 154 -8.35 26.73 17.50
N VAL A 155 -7.43 26.56 18.44
CA VAL A 155 -7.28 25.31 19.19
C VAL A 155 -8.08 25.45 20.47
N SER A 156 -9.19 24.74 20.60
CA SER A 156 -9.90 24.67 21.88
C SER A 156 -9.02 24.02 22.95
N GLU A 157 -8.95 24.66 24.11
CA GLU A 157 -8.62 23.95 25.36
C GLU A 157 -9.71 22.90 25.58
N SER A 158 -9.47 21.68 25.10
CA SER A 158 -10.42 20.58 25.29
C SER A 158 -10.61 20.38 26.78
N ARG A 159 -11.85 20.54 27.24
CA ARG A 159 -12.24 20.18 28.61
C ARG A 159 -12.31 18.67 28.84
N ASN A 160 -12.14 17.84 27.80
CA ASN A 160 -12.31 16.38 27.88
C ASN A 160 -11.22 15.55 27.15
N GLY A 161 -10.15 16.17 26.64
CA GLY A 161 -9.00 15.47 26.06
C GLY A 161 -7.84 15.55 27.04
N ILE A 162 -7.43 14.42 27.60
CA ILE A 162 -6.33 14.29 28.55
C ILE A 162 -5.00 14.58 27.83
N VAL A 163 -4.73 15.85 27.55
CA VAL A 163 -3.37 16.30 27.33
C VAL A 163 -2.82 16.57 28.72
N HIS A 164 -2.16 15.56 29.26
CA HIS A 164 -1.16 15.55 30.35
C HIS A 164 -1.19 14.16 31.01
N HIS A 165 -0.44 13.23 30.44
CA HIS A 165 0.07 12.09 31.22
C HIS A 165 1.58 12.27 31.35
N ASP A 166 2.01 12.72 32.53
CA ASP A 166 3.39 12.56 32.97
C ASP A 166 3.67 11.06 33.02
N TYR A 167 4.46 10.55 32.07
CA TYR A 167 5.06 9.22 32.21
C TYR A 167 6.16 9.32 33.28
N PRO A 168 6.08 8.62 34.42
CA PRO A 168 7.25 8.44 35.24
C PRO A 168 8.20 7.49 34.52
N SER A 169 9.40 7.98 34.24
CA SER A 169 10.54 7.21 33.78
C SER A 169 10.93 6.16 34.82
N SER A 170 10.40 4.94 34.70
CA SER A 170 10.94 3.77 35.40
C SER A 170 10.62 2.47 34.64
N PRO A 171 11.62 1.66 34.25
CA PRO A 171 11.42 0.46 33.41
C PRO A 171 10.74 -0.75 34.07
N ASP A 172 10.40 -0.70 35.37
CA ASP A 172 10.06 -1.91 36.16
C ASP A 172 8.72 -1.85 36.93
N ALA A 173 7.70 -1.17 36.41
CA ALA A 173 6.37 -1.19 37.04
C ALA A 173 5.40 -2.17 36.33
N PRO A 174 4.82 -3.18 37.00
CA PRO A 174 3.75 -3.98 36.41
C PRO A 174 2.48 -3.13 36.29
N LEU A 175 1.81 -3.18 35.13
CA LEU A 175 0.56 -2.44 34.91
C LEU A 175 -0.63 -3.14 35.60
N PRO A 176 -1.54 -2.40 36.26
CA PRO A 176 -2.65 -2.97 37.02
C PRO A 176 -3.92 -3.14 36.17
N GLU A 177 -4.78 -4.06 36.61
CA GLU A 177 -6.18 -4.35 36.21
C GLU A 177 -7.12 -3.13 36.13
N HIS A 178 -6.62 -1.94 36.50
CA HIS A 178 -7.34 -0.67 36.63
C HIS A 178 -7.58 0.11 35.30
N MET A 179 -6.92 -0.24 34.18
CA MET A 179 -7.10 0.50 32.91
C MET A 179 -8.46 0.18 32.26
N ARG A 180 -8.87 -1.10 32.27
CA ARG A 180 -10.18 -1.55 31.78
C ARG A 180 -11.34 -0.98 32.58
N GLU A 181 -11.21 -0.95 33.91
CA GLU A 181 -12.22 -0.36 34.80
C GLU A 181 -12.33 1.16 34.60
N ARG A 182 -11.20 1.87 34.46
CA ARG A 182 -11.21 3.33 34.24
C ARG A 182 -11.75 3.75 32.87
N MET A 183 -11.57 2.93 31.83
CA MET A 183 -12.22 3.17 30.53
C MET A 183 -13.73 2.95 30.59
N MET A 184 -14.19 1.91 31.30
CA MET A 184 -15.62 1.60 31.47
C MET A 184 -16.35 2.66 32.33
N GLU A 185 -15.74 3.11 33.43
CA GLU A 185 -16.30 4.14 34.31
C GLU A 185 -16.46 5.49 33.57
N ARG A 186 -15.50 5.83 32.70
CA ARG A 186 -15.56 7.03 31.83
C ARG A 186 -16.55 6.90 30.67
N TRP A 187 -16.79 5.68 30.20
CA TRP A 187 -17.82 5.40 29.19
C TRP A 187 -19.22 5.65 29.76
N GLU A 188 -19.47 5.28 31.02
CA GLU A 188 -20.74 5.55 31.70
C GLU A 188 -20.98 7.06 31.88
N GLU A 189 -19.95 7.83 32.24
CA GLU A 189 -20.03 9.30 32.34
C GLU A 189 -20.26 10.00 30.98
N SER A 190 -19.66 9.51 29.90
CA SER A 190 -19.90 10.01 28.54
C SER A 190 -21.29 9.65 28.02
N ARG A 191 -21.85 8.50 28.44
CA ARG A 191 -23.20 8.05 28.07
C ARG A 191 -24.29 8.96 28.62
N GLU A 192 -24.18 9.40 29.88
CA GLU A 192 -25.10 10.36 30.49
C GLU A 192 -25.07 11.73 29.80
N ARG A 193 -23.90 12.18 29.34
CA ARG A 193 -23.74 13.45 28.59
C ARG A 193 -24.31 13.37 27.17
N MET A 194 -24.20 12.23 26.50
CA MET A 194 -24.77 12.00 25.17
C MET A 194 -26.31 12.01 25.18
N ASP A 195 -26.95 11.54 26.25
CA ASP A 195 -28.41 11.62 26.40
C ASP A 195 -28.90 13.06 26.56
N GLY A 196 -28.12 13.93 27.22
CA GLY A 196 -28.39 15.38 27.28
C GLY A 196 -28.23 16.10 25.93
N PHE A 197 -27.26 15.70 25.10
CA PHE A 197 -27.07 16.25 23.75
C PHE A 197 -28.18 15.80 22.78
N ARG A 198 -28.66 14.55 22.91
CA ARG A 198 -29.83 14.02 22.16
C ARG A 198 -31.11 14.82 22.41
N GLU A 199 -31.29 15.38 23.61
CA GLU A 199 -32.44 16.22 23.96
C GLU A 199 -32.36 17.62 23.32
N GLN A 200 -31.14 18.19 23.18
CA GLN A 200 -30.94 19.49 22.52
C GLN A 200 -31.09 19.44 20.99
N VAL A 201 -30.68 18.34 20.35
CA VAL A 201 -30.81 18.16 18.89
C VAL A 201 -32.28 17.93 18.48
N ARG A 202 -33.10 17.33 19.34
CA ARG A 202 -34.57 17.18 19.12
C ARG A 202 -35.31 18.49 18.91
N HIS A 203 -34.81 19.61 19.46
CA HIS A 203 -35.47 20.90 19.38
C HIS A 203 -35.11 21.73 18.13
N HIS A 204 -34.05 21.39 17.39
CA HIS A 204 -33.55 22.22 16.28
C HIS A 204 -33.90 21.70 14.86
N PHE A 205 -34.37 20.45 14.70
CA PHE A 205 -34.69 19.89 13.38
C PHE A 205 -35.91 18.96 13.41
N PRO A 206 -37.16 19.44 13.16
CA PRO A 206 -38.36 18.63 13.35
C PRO A 206 -38.67 17.62 12.23
N ASN A 207 -37.95 17.61 11.09
CA ASN A 207 -38.46 17.00 9.85
C ASN A 207 -37.46 16.18 9.00
N SER A 208 -36.33 15.71 9.55
CA SER A 208 -35.50 14.72 8.82
C SER A 208 -35.92 13.29 9.19
N ARG A 209 -36.35 12.50 8.19
CA ARG A 209 -36.55 11.06 8.34
C ARG A 209 -35.26 10.44 8.90
N HIS A 210 -35.35 9.84 10.08
CA HIS A 210 -34.19 9.36 10.82
C HIS A 210 -33.43 8.25 10.06
N PRO A 211 -32.12 8.39 9.81
CA PRO A 211 -31.24 7.24 9.71
C PRO A 211 -31.25 6.48 11.06
N PRO A 212 -30.97 5.16 11.08
CA PRO A 212 -30.88 4.41 12.32
C PRO A 212 -29.88 5.07 13.29
N PRO A 213 -30.09 4.95 14.62
CA PRO A 213 -29.13 5.49 15.57
C PRO A 213 -27.75 4.88 15.30
N PRO A 214 -26.66 5.68 15.33
CA PRO A 214 -25.32 5.15 15.14
C PRO A 214 -25.05 4.06 16.18
N PRO A 215 -24.22 3.04 15.86
CA PRO A 215 -23.79 2.03 16.81
C PRO A 215 -23.26 2.69 18.10
N PRO A 216 -23.34 2.03 19.27
CA PRO A 216 -22.61 2.48 20.45
C PRO A 216 -21.15 2.76 20.05
N GLY A 217 -20.64 3.95 20.41
CA GLY A 217 -19.35 4.42 19.93
C GLY A 217 -18.21 3.44 20.23
N MET A 218 -17.26 3.35 19.30
CA MET A 218 -16.09 2.48 19.41
C MET A 218 -14.97 3.20 20.16
N PRO A 219 -14.47 2.67 21.29
CA PRO A 219 -13.25 3.13 21.92
C PRO A 219 -12.10 3.11 20.92
N CYS A 220 -11.46 4.26 20.77
CA CYS A 220 -10.29 4.42 19.94
C CYS A 220 -9.43 5.56 20.47
N GLN A 221 -8.15 5.55 20.09
CA GLN A 221 -7.17 6.54 20.53
C GLN A 221 -6.28 6.94 19.36
N ILE A 222 -6.17 8.26 19.12
CA ILE A 222 -5.18 8.81 18.19
C ILE A 222 -3.80 8.77 18.83
N MET A 223 -2.83 8.40 18.00
CA MET A 223 -1.40 8.34 18.30
C MET A 223 -0.66 9.08 17.20
N ARG A 224 0.52 9.62 17.50
CA ARG A 224 1.33 10.36 16.54
C ARG A 224 2.82 10.21 16.79
N SER A 225 3.56 10.44 15.72
CA SER A 225 4.99 10.73 15.75
C SER A 225 5.14 12.20 15.45
N CYS A 226 5.65 12.99 16.40
CA CYS A 226 5.90 14.41 16.17
C CYS A 226 6.92 14.97 17.15
N THR A 227 7.62 16.00 16.70
CA THR A 227 8.57 16.77 17.53
C THR A 227 8.53 18.25 17.17
N LYS A 228 9.42 19.03 17.80
CA LYS A 228 9.58 20.48 17.64
C LYS A 228 9.61 20.94 16.20
N TRP A 229 10.38 20.29 15.32
CA TRP A 229 10.49 20.72 13.91
C TRP A 229 9.16 20.59 13.16
N SER A 230 8.32 19.62 13.54
CA SER A 230 7.11 19.25 12.80
C SER A 230 5.84 19.96 13.31
N HIS A 231 5.75 20.18 14.63
CA HIS A 231 4.54 20.65 15.31
C HIS A 231 4.81 21.76 16.34
N GLY A 232 6.07 22.18 16.51
CA GLY A 232 6.44 23.15 17.53
C GLY A 232 6.30 22.64 18.97
N THR A 233 6.22 21.32 19.18
CA THR A 233 6.10 20.73 20.52
C THR A 233 7.42 20.80 21.29
N ASP A 234 7.34 21.00 22.62
CA ASP A 234 8.53 21.04 23.49
C ASP A 234 9.17 19.65 23.70
N SER A 235 8.38 18.59 23.54
CA SER A 235 8.83 17.19 23.64
C SER A 235 8.55 16.43 22.35
N THR A 236 9.40 15.46 22.05
CA THR A 236 9.13 14.43 21.03
C THR A 236 8.06 13.47 21.55
N GLU A 237 7.06 13.22 20.73
CA GLU A 237 6.04 12.20 20.92
C GLU A 237 6.28 11.05 19.93
N HIS A 238 6.31 9.83 20.45
CA HIS A 238 6.43 8.57 19.71
C HIS A 238 5.36 7.58 20.21
N SER A 239 4.13 8.07 20.38
CA SER A 239 3.02 7.29 20.95
C SER A 239 2.60 6.12 20.05
N ILE A 240 2.87 6.20 18.75
CA ILE A 240 2.68 5.11 17.78
C ILE A 240 3.56 3.90 18.15
N GLN A 241 4.87 4.10 18.31
CA GLN A 241 5.80 3.02 18.65
C GLN A 241 5.44 2.38 19.98
N ASN A 242 5.09 3.21 20.98
CA ASN A 242 4.69 2.73 22.29
C ASN A 242 3.50 1.76 22.19
N ALA A 243 2.47 2.12 21.42
CA ALA A 243 1.30 1.28 21.24
C ALA A 243 1.58 0.02 20.44
N TYR A 244 2.40 0.08 19.37
CA TYR A 244 2.85 -1.12 18.67
C TYR A 244 3.52 -2.11 19.63
N ILE A 245 4.49 -1.64 20.42
CA ILE A 245 5.21 -2.48 21.40
C ILE A 245 4.25 -3.04 22.45
N GLU A 246 3.37 -2.21 23.00
CA GLU A 246 2.41 -2.62 24.04
C GLU A 246 1.42 -3.66 23.53
N VAL A 247 0.82 -3.45 22.35
CA VAL A 247 -0.11 -4.41 21.74
C VAL A 247 0.59 -5.72 21.42
N ILE A 248 1.82 -5.67 20.88
CA ILE A 248 2.59 -6.90 20.59
C ILE A 248 2.86 -7.68 21.88
N ARG A 249 3.37 -7.02 22.92
CA ARG A 249 3.69 -7.65 24.21
C ARG A 249 2.48 -8.25 24.91
N ASN A 250 1.31 -7.61 24.78
CA ASN A 250 0.09 -8.05 25.43
C ASN A 250 -0.77 -9.00 24.58
N SER A 251 -0.45 -9.19 23.30
CA SER A 251 -1.15 -10.18 22.48
C SER A 251 -1.06 -11.60 23.07
N HIS A 252 -2.10 -12.39 22.86
CA HIS A 252 -2.24 -13.73 23.44
C HIS A 252 -2.05 -14.85 22.42
N HIS A 253 -2.46 -14.65 21.17
CA HIS A 253 -2.62 -15.74 20.21
C HIS A 253 -2.04 -15.43 18.84
N PHE A 254 -2.31 -14.24 18.31
CA PHE A 254 -2.09 -13.99 16.91
C PHE A 254 -1.81 -12.51 16.64
N ILE A 255 -0.81 -12.25 15.82
CA ILE A 255 -0.57 -10.92 15.24
C ILE A 255 -0.54 -11.03 13.73
N TYR A 256 -1.26 -10.12 13.08
CA TYR A 256 -1.17 -9.85 11.66
C TYR A 256 -0.61 -8.46 11.42
N ILE A 257 0.40 -8.34 10.57
CA ILE A 257 0.99 -7.07 10.17
C ILE A 257 0.93 -6.96 8.65
N GLU A 258 0.41 -5.85 8.14
CA GLU A 258 0.71 -5.39 6.77
C GLU A 258 1.47 -4.07 6.85
N ASN A 259 2.70 -4.03 6.35
CA ASN A 259 3.48 -2.81 6.37
C ASN A 259 4.36 -2.64 5.13
N GLN A 260 4.48 -1.40 4.65
CA GLN A 260 5.34 -1.05 3.51
C GLN A 260 6.83 -1.31 3.79
N PHE A 261 7.27 -1.09 5.02
CA PHE A 261 8.64 -1.38 5.45
C PHE A 261 8.61 -2.28 6.68
N PHE A 262 9.67 -3.05 6.87
CA PHE A 262 9.88 -3.87 8.05
C PHE A 262 11.35 -3.79 8.46
N ILE A 263 11.72 -2.64 9.01
CA ILE A 263 13.07 -2.30 9.46
C ILE A 263 12.99 -2.02 10.97
N THR A 264 13.50 -2.95 11.77
CA THR A 264 13.35 -2.90 13.22
C THR A 264 14.46 -3.65 13.94
N ALA A 265 14.81 -3.18 15.14
CA ALA A 265 15.86 -3.76 15.94
C ALA A 265 15.32 -4.75 16.98
N THR A 266 16.12 -5.78 17.28
CA THR A 266 15.89 -6.70 18.42
C THR A 266 16.62 -6.26 19.69
N GLY A 267 17.42 -5.20 19.60
CA GLY A 267 18.13 -4.58 20.71
C GLY A 267 19.17 -3.55 20.24
N ASP A 268 19.82 -2.87 21.17
CA ASP A 268 20.74 -1.74 20.90
C ASP A 268 21.99 -2.10 20.08
N SER A 269 22.28 -3.39 19.92
CA SER A 269 23.42 -3.88 19.12
C SER A 269 23.16 -3.86 17.61
N GLN A 270 21.90 -3.71 17.18
CA GLN A 270 21.51 -3.75 15.76
C GLN A 270 21.49 -2.35 15.13
N ARG A 271 22.61 -1.64 15.23
CA ARG A 271 22.78 -0.33 14.60
C ARG A 271 22.82 -0.47 13.07
N PRO A 272 22.36 0.55 12.31
CA PRO A 272 21.90 1.87 12.77
C PRO A 272 20.46 1.93 13.31
N ILE A 273 19.69 0.85 13.22
CA ILE A 273 18.26 0.78 13.58
C ILE A 273 18.06 0.90 15.10
N LYS A 274 17.08 1.69 15.54
CA LYS A 274 16.84 2.03 16.96
C LYS A 274 15.47 1.60 17.48
N ASN A 275 14.43 1.58 16.65
CA ASN A 275 13.07 1.23 17.08
C ASN A 275 13.01 -0.23 17.59
N GLN A 276 12.24 -0.46 18.66
CA GLN A 276 12.26 -1.72 19.42
C GLN A 276 11.05 -2.63 19.16
N ILE A 277 10.43 -2.50 17.99
CA ILE A 277 9.27 -3.32 17.62
C ILE A 277 9.68 -4.78 17.40
N GLY A 278 10.84 -5.03 16.77
CA GLY A 278 11.43 -6.36 16.60
C GLY A 278 11.74 -7.03 17.93
N ALA A 279 12.26 -6.27 18.90
CA ALA A 279 12.49 -6.75 20.26
C ALA A 279 11.19 -7.21 20.93
N ALA A 280 10.10 -6.45 20.79
CA ALA A 280 8.79 -6.83 21.31
C ALA A 280 8.26 -8.13 20.67
N ILE A 281 8.45 -8.31 19.36
CA ILE A 281 8.07 -9.54 18.64
C ILE A 281 8.87 -10.74 19.16
N VAL A 282 10.20 -10.61 19.28
CA VAL A 282 11.06 -11.67 19.83
C VAL A 282 10.65 -12.02 21.25
N GLU A 283 10.46 -11.02 22.12
CA GLU A 283 10.04 -11.21 23.51
C GLU A 283 8.73 -12.00 23.59
N ARG A 284 7.73 -11.61 22.80
CA ARG A 284 6.41 -12.25 22.80
C ARG A 284 6.45 -13.68 22.29
N ILE A 285 7.19 -13.94 21.20
CA ILE A 285 7.35 -15.29 20.64
C ILE A 285 8.09 -16.20 21.63
N VAL A 286 9.19 -15.73 22.20
CA VAL A 286 9.97 -16.49 23.19
C VAL A 286 9.12 -16.82 24.42
N ARG A 287 8.27 -15.90 24.87
CA ARG A 287 7.28 -16.17 25.93
C ARG A 287 6.33 -17.30 25.55
N ALA A 288 5.67 -17.21 24.39
CA ALA A 288 4.74 -18.25 23.91
C ALA A 288 5.42 -19.62 23.81
N ALA A 289 6.62 -19.67 23.25
CA ALA A 289 7.36 -20.92 23.07
C ALA A 289 7.74 -21.58 24.40
N ARG A 290 8.20 -20.79 25.38
CA ARG A 290 8.53 -21.28 26.73
C ARG A 290 7.29 -21.76 27.49
N GLU A 291 6.14 -21.15 27.25
CA GLU A 291 4.86 -21.51 27.87
C GLU A 291 4.12 -22.63 27.11
N GLY A 292 4.58 -23.01 25.92
CA GLY A 292 3.93 -24.00 25.07
C GLY A 292 2.60 -23.52 24.49
N GLU A 293 2.43 -22.21 24.33
CA GLU A 293 1.23 -21.60 23.79
C GLU A 293 1.24 -21.59 22.25
N PRO A 294 0.10 -21.89 21.59
CA PRO A 294 -0.04 -21.65 20.16
C PRO A 294 -0.05 -20.14 19.91
N TYR A 295 0.95 -19.66 19.17
CA TYR A 295 1.10 -18.25 18.85
C TYR A 295 1.71 -18.07 17.46
N HIS A 296 1.09 -17.26 16.59
CA HIS A 296 1.65 -16.96 15.27
C HIS A 296 1.68 -15.46 14.98
N VAL A 297 2.70 -15.05 14.23
CA VAL A 297 2.85 -13.74 13.63
C VAL A 297 2.90 -13.91 12.10
N ILE A 298 1.98 -13.27 11.39
CA ILE A 298 1.99 -13.19 9.92
C ILE A 298 2.34 -11.76 9.52
N VAL A 299 3.38 -11.61 8.71
CA VAL A 299 3.82 -10.33 8.17
C VAL A 299 3.65 -10.32 6.65
N ILE A 300 2.92 -9.35 6.13
CA ILE A 300 2.78 -9.05 4.70
C ILE A 300 3.50 -7.73 4.41
N MET A 301 4.33 -7.72 3.38
CA MET A 301 5.11 -6.55 2.99
C MET A 301 5.46 -6.59 1.49
N PRO A 302 5.87 -5.48 0.86
CA PRO A 302 6.27 -5.53 -0.54
C PRO A 302 7.58 -6.33 -0.70
N ALA A 303 7.69 -7.10 -1.78
CA ALA A 303 8.90 -7.88 -2.06
C ALA A 303 10.13 -6.98 -2.28
N ILE A 304 9.92 -5.81 -2.90
CA ILE A 304 10.91 -4.78 -3.17
C ILE A 304 10.24 -3.42 -2.95
N PRO A 305 10.93 -2.41 -2.37
CA PRO A 305 10.44 -1.04 -2.33
C PRO A 305 10.15 -0.45 -3.73
N ALA A 306 9.17 0.45 -3.84
CA ALA A 306 8.71 1.02 -5.11
C ALA A 306 9.64 2.12 -5.68
N PHE A 307 10.86 1.75 -6.08
CA PHE A 307 11.78 2.62 -6.82
C PHE A 307 12.05 2.09 -8.22
N ALA A 308 12.20 2.98 -9.20
CA ALA A 308 12.41 2.57 -10.57
C ALA A 308 13.81 2.01 -10.79
N GLY A 309 13.92 0.97 -11.63
CA GLY A 309 15.18 0.47 -12.15
C GLY A 309 15.49 -0.99 -11.83
N ASP A 310 16.48 -1.51 -12.55
CA ASP A 310 17.08 -2.83 -12.32
C ASP A 310 17.88 -2.80 -11.01
N LEU A 311 17.70 -3.80 -10.15
CA LEU A 311 18.41 -3.88 -8.87
C LEU A 311 19.93 -3.90 -9.02
N LYS A 312 20.46 -4.38 -10.15
CA LYS A 312 21.90 -4.39 -10.44
C LYS A 312 22.45 -3.00 -10.79
N SER A 313 21.59 -2.05 -11.13
CA SER A 313 22.01 -0.72 -11.55
C SER A 313 22.56 0.13 -10.40
N ASP A 314 23.38 1.13 -10.73
CA ASP A 314 23.91 2.09 -9.75
C ASP A 314 22.80 3.00 -9.20
N GLU A 315 21.72 3.21 -9.97
CA GLU A 315 20.55 3.97 -9.53
C GLU A 315 19.75 3.25 -8.43
N ALA A 316 19.86 1.93 -8.34
CA ALA A 316 19.16 1.10 -7.36
C ALA A 316 19.89 0.96 -6.01
N LEU A 317 20.99 1.68 -5.75
CA LEU A 317 21.74 1.61 -4.49
C LEU A 317 20.85 1.83 -3.25
N GLY A 318 19.99 2.85 -3.25
CA GLY A 318 19.08 3.09 -2.13
C GLY A 318 18.01 2.01 -1.95
N THR A 319 17.58 1.37 -3.04
CA THR A 319 16.66 0.22 -2.97
C THR A 319 17.36 -0.99 -2.36
N ARG A 320 18.63 -1.21 -2.74
CA ARG A 320 19.47 -2.29 -2.23
C ARG A 320 19.78 -2.13 -0.73
N GLU A 321 20.03 -0.90 -0.28
CA GLU A 321 20.17 -0.56 1.14
C GLU A 321 18.92 -0.92 1.95
N ILE A 322 17.74 -0.48 1.50
CA ILE A 322 16.48 -0.79 2.19
C ILE A 322 16.23 -2.30 2.25
N LEU A 323 16.52 -3.02 1.16
CA LEU A 323 16.41 -4.48 1.14
C LEU A 323 17.35 -5.14 2.16
N GLU A 324 18.59 -4.64 2.29
CA GLU A 324 19.55 -5.15 3.26
C GLU A 324 19.09 -4.93 4.70
N LEU A 325 18.73 -3.70 5.08
CA LEU A 325 18.19 -3.37 6.41
C LEU A 325 16.94 -4.17 6.77
N GLN A 326 16.09 -4.42 5.77
CA GLN A 326 14.92 -5.27 5.91
C GLN A 326 15.30 -6.72 6.17
N TYR A 327 16.24 -7.29 5.41
CA TYR A 327 16.72 -8.64 5.69
C TYR A 327 17.44 -8.74 7.04
N ASP A 328 18.19 -7.71 7.45
CA ASP A 328 18.83 -7.66 8.76
C ASP A 328 17.80 -7.65 9.89
N SER A 329 16.65 -7.03 9.68
CA SER A 329 15.54 -7.08 10.64
C SER A 329 14.90 -8.48 10.69
N ILE A 330 14.81 -9.16 9.55
CA ILE A 330 14.11 -10.44 9.41
C ILE A 330 15.01 -11.63 9.77
N ASN A 331 16.07 -11.89 9.00
CA ASN A 331 16.85 -13.13 9.03
C ASN A 331 18.38 -13.01 8.82
N ARG A 332 18.96 -11.80 8.84
CA ARG A 332 20.40 -11.56 8.58
C ARG A 332 21.03 -10.61 9.62
N GLY A 333 22.36 -10.48 9.59
CA GLY A 333 23.08 -9.52 10.43
C GLY A 333 23.40 -9.99 11.85
N GLY A 334 23.08 -11.23 12.22
CA GLY A 334 23.39 -11.85 13.50
C GLY A 334 22.47 -11.45 14.65
N ASN A 335 21.65 -10.41 14.48
CA ASN A 335 20.71 -9.89 15.49
C ASN A 335 19.28 -9.81 14.96
N SER A 336 18.96 -10.44 13.84
CA SER A 336 17.61 -10.41 13.29
C SER A 336 16.57 -11.02 14.24
N ILE A 337 15.28 -10.82 13.95
CA ILE A 337 14.19 -11.49 14.69
C ILE A 337 14.35 -13.00 14.66
N MET A 338 14.52 -13.59 13.46
CA MET A 338 14.65 -15.05 13.32
C MET A 338 15.90 -15.60 14.01
N GLU A 339 17.05 -14.92 13.91
CA GLU A 339 18.28 -15.33 14.56
C GLU A 339 18.20 -15.20 16.09
N SER A 340 17.53 -14.16 16.58
CA SER A 340 17.32 -13.94 18.02
C SER A 340 16.41 -14.99 18.64
N ILE A 341 15.33 -15.39 17.95
CA ILE A 341 14.47 -16.51 18.38
C ILE A 341 15.26 -17.83 18.33
N ALA A 342 16.01 -18.08 17.26
CA ALA A 342 16.80 -19.31 17.11
C ALA A 342 17.87 -19.46 18.21
N ARG A 343 18.45 -18.36 18.68
CA ARG A 343 19.43 -18.35 19.77
C ARG A 343 18.85 -18.86 21.09
N GLU A 344 17.55 -18.74 21.30
CA GLU A 344 16.82 -19.29 22.45
C GLU A 344 16.49 -20.78 22.29
N GLY A 345 16.94 -21.43 21.21
CA GLY A 345 16.67 -22.84 20.92
C GLY A 345 15.27 -23.10 20.36
N ILE A 346 14.60 -22.06 19.84
CA ILE A 346 13.25 -22.11 19.29
C ILE A 346 13.33 -22.02 17.77
N ASP A 347 12.54 -22.84 17.05
CA ASP A 347 12.43 -22.72 15.59
C ASP A 347 11.54 -21.51 15.23
N PRO A 348 12.10 -20.42 14.67
CA PRO A 348 11.31 -19.22 14.36
C PRO A 348 10.19 -19.48 13.35
N MET A 349 10.35 -20.46 12.45
CA MET A 349 9.36 -20.77 11.41
C MET A 349 8.05 -21.36 11.96
N GLN A 350 8.04 -21.77 13.22
CA GLN A 350 6.83 -22.20 13.93
C GLN A 350 6.01 -21.02 14.46
N TYR A 351 6.58 -19.82 14.54
CA TYR A 351 5.95 -18.67 15.21
C TYR A 351 5.82 -17.45 14.32
N ILE A 352 6.72 -17.22 13.37
CA ILE A 352 6.67 -16.04 12.50
C ILE A 352 6.94 -16.42 11.04
N ARG A 353 6.13 -15.90 10.12
CA ARG A 353 6.28 -16.09 8.67
C ARG A 353 6.05 -14.78 7.92
N PHE A 354 6.81 -14.60 6.85
CA PHE A 354 6.79 -13.42 5.99
C PHE A 354 6.27 -13.78 4.60
N TYR A 355 5.44 -12.90 4.05
CA TYR A 355 4.83 -13.04 2.74
C TYR A 355 4.87 -11.70 2.00
N ASN A 356 4.70 -11.74 0.68
CA ASN A 356 4.40 -10.56 -0.11
C ASN A 356 3.19 -10.85 -1.00
N LEU A 357 2.82 -9.87 -1.83
CA LEU A 357 1.71 -9.99 -2.75
C LEU A 357 2.18 -9.80 -4.20
N ARG A 358 1.63 -10.60 -5.11
CA ARG A 358 1.89 -10.55 -6.55
C ARG A 358 0.64 -10.96 -7.32
N ASN A 359 0.43 -10.37 -8.48
CA ASN A 359 -0.64 -10.77 -9.37
C ASN A 359 -0.17 -10.89 -10.82
N TYR A 360 -1.05 -11.45 -11.67
CA TYR A 360 -0.89 -11.46 -13.12
C TYR A 360 -2.13 -10.88 -13.80
N ASP A 361 -1.96 -10.51 -15.06
CA ASP A 361 -3.02 -10.07 -15.94
C ASP A 361 -2.66 -10.39 -17.39
N ARG A 362 -3.51 -9.99 -18.34
CA ARG A 362 -3.30 -10.14 -19.78
C ARG A 362 -3.68 -8.85 -20.49
N ILE A 363 -2.70 -8.17 -21.09
CA ILE A 363 -2.91 -6.87 -21.73
C ILE A 363 -3.60 -7.08 -23.07
N ASN A 364 -4.81 -6.53 -23.25
CA ASN A 364 -5.49 -6.58 -24.53
C ASN A 364 -5.00 -5.50 -25.51
N SER A 365 -3.91 -5.80 -26.21
CA SER A 365 -3.42 -5.05 -27.38
C SER A 365 -3.72 -5.79 -28.70
N GLY A 366 -4.79 -6.59 -28.72
CA GLY A 366 -5.12 -7.55 -29.77
C GLY A 366 -5.66 -6.97 -31.08
N GLY A 367 -6.21 -7.84 -31.93
CA GLY A 367 -6.69 -7.49 -33.28
C GLY A 367 -7.70 -6.35 -33.34
N ALA A 368 -8.60 -6.27 -32.35
CA ALA A 368 -9.59 -5.20 -32.23
C ALA A 368 -8.97 -3.79 -32.22
N MET A 369 -7.78 -3.64 -31.61
CA MET A 369 -7.08 -2.34 -31.60
C MET A 369 -6.67 -1.95 -33.02
N ARG A 370 -5.98 -2.86 -33.73
CA ARG A 370 -5.52 -2.64 -35.11
C ARG A 370 -6.70 -2.32 -36.02
N ASP A 371 -7.76 -3.12 -35.96
CA ASP A 371 -8.92 -2.98 -36.83
C ASP A 371 -9.64 -1.64 -36.57
N ALA A 372 -9.71 -1.18 -35.31
CA ALA A 372 -10.25 0.12 -34.94
C ALA A 372 -9.37 1.28 -35.43
N GLU A 373 -8.04 1.17 -35.31
CA GLU A 373 -7.09 2.16 -35.84
C GLU A 373 -7.18 2.26 -37.37
N GLU A 374 -7.25 1.13 -38.08
CA GLU A 374 -7.38 1.07 -39.53
C GLU A 374 -8.70 1.68 -40.02
N GLN A 375 -9.82 1.39 -39.36
CA GLN A 375 -11.14 1.87 -39.74
C GLN A 375 -11.36 3.35 -39.38
N SER A 376 -10.87 3.81 -38.24
CA SER A 376 -11.05 5.20 -37.77
C SER A 376 -10.01 6.17 -38.34
N GLY A 377 -8.82 5.66 -38.71
CA GLY A 377 -7.65 6.48 -39.04
C GLY A 377 -7.10 7.25 -37.84
N VAL A 378 -7.38 6.80 -36.62
CA VAL A 378 -6.95 7.40 -35.35
C VAL A 378 -6.23 6.33 -34.53
N SER A 379 -5.05 6.63 -33.99
CA SER A 379 -4.36 5.68 -33.12
C SER A 379 -5.09 5.51 -31.79
N TYR A 380 -4.96 4.34 -31.16
CA TYR A 380 -5.52 4.06 -29.85
C TYR A 380 -5.07 5.10 -28.81
N ASP A 381 -3.78 5.46 -28.82
CA ASP A 381 -3.25 6.43 -27.86
C ASP A 381 -3.77 7.85 -28.13
N ASP A 382 -3.90 8.28 -29.39
CA ASP A 382 -4.49 9.59 -29.70
C ASP A 382 -5.97 9.68 -29.30
N ALA A 383 -6.72 8.58 -29.44
CA ALA A 383 -8.12 8.49 -29.03
C ALA A 383 -8.26 8.44 -27.51
N ARG A 384 -7.40 7.68 -26.82
CA ARG A 384 -7.32 7.64 -25.35
C ARG A 384 -6.95 8.99 -24.78
N GLN A 385 -5.93 9.67 -25.32
CA GLN A 385 -5.56 11.01 -24.87
C GLN A 385 -6.70 12.01 -25.04
N ASP A 386 -7.45 11.94 -26.15
CA ASP A 386 -8.65 12.75 -26.39
C ASP A 386 -9.79 12.43 -25.39
N TYR A 387 -9.93 11.16 -25.00
CA TYR A 387 -10.86 10.74 -23.94
C TYR A 387 -10.47 11.28 -22.57
N ASP A 388 -9.22 11.10 -22.17
CA ASP A 388 -8.70 11.53 -20.87
C ASP A 388 -8.89 13.04 -20.68
N GLN A 389 -8.69 13.85 -21.72
CA GLN A 389 -8.87 15.32 -21.67
C GLN A 389 -10.26 15.77 -21.19
N ARG A 390 -11.29 14.90 -21.24
CA ARG A 390 -12.61 15.18 -20.66
C ARG A 390 -12.57 15.35 -19.13
N TYR A 391 -11.71 14.61 -18.45
CA TYR A 391 -11.51 14.72 -16.99
C TYR A 391 -10.72 15.98 -16.61
N GLY A 392 -9.72 16.36 -17.43
CA GLY A 392 -8.97 17.60 -17.23
C GLY A 392 -9.79 18.87 -17.48
N SER A 393 -10.72 18.83 -18.44
CA SER A 393 -11.52 19.99 -18.84
C SER A 393 -12.67 20.31 -17.89
N GLN A 394 -13.27 19.29 -17.23
CA GLN A 394 -14.30 19.51 -16.21
C GLN A 394 -13.78 20.23 -14.96
N ASN A 395 -12.50 20.06 -14.61
CA ASN A 395 -11.88 20.75 -13.48
C ASN A 395 -11.62 22.25 -13.74
N ASN A 396 -11.61 22.71 -15.00
CA ASN A 396 -11.39 24.12 -15.31
C ASN A 396 -12.64 25.00 -15.15
N GLU A 397 -13.85 24.44 -15.05
CA GLU A 397 -15.06 25.23 -14.73
C GLU A 397 -15.14 25.60 -13.23
N TYR A 398 -14.57 24.80 -12.33
CA TYR A 398 -14.50 25.10 -10.90
C TYR A 398 -13.21 25.84 -10.47
N ALA A 399 -12.18 25.86 -11.32
CA ALA A 399 -10.92 26.56 -11.08
C ALA A 399 -10.96 28.07 -11.38
N GLN A 400 -12.13 28.69 -11.59
CA GLN A 400 -12.29 30.16 -11.61
C GLN A 400 -12.27 30.75 -10.18
N GLY A 401 -11.14 30.58 -9.48
CA GLY A 401 -10.92 31.20 -8.17
C GLY A 401 -9.44 31.53 -7.86
N GLY A 402 -8.50 31.14 -8.71
CA GLY A 402 -7.08 31.41 -8.53
C GLY A 402 -6.43 31.81 -9.83
N ALA A 403 -6.09 33.10 -9.96
CA ALA A 403 -5.41 33.65 -11.12
C ALA A 403 -4.02 33.02 -11.29
N TYR A 404 -3.92 32.05 -12.20
CA TYR A 404 -2.69 31.78 -12.96
C TYR A 404 -3.00 32.05 -14.43
N ASN A 405 -2.52 33.20 -14.89
CA ASN A 405 -2.59 33.60 -16.30
C ASN A 405 -1.75 32.62 -17.13
N ASN A 406 -2.40 31.71 -17.85
CA ASN A 406 -1.81 31.05 -19.01
C ASN A 406 -2.22 31.82 -20.27
N GLU A 407 -1.60 32.98 -20.48
CA GLU A 407 -1.46 33.55 -21.81
C GLU A 407 -0.28 32.86 -22.49
N ASP A 408 -0.52 31.67 -23.06
CA ASP A 408 0.23 31.11 -24.19
C ASP A 408 -0.21 29.66 -24.45
N GLN A 409 -1.36 29.49 -25.12
CA GLN A 409 -1.60 28.35 -26.02
C GLN A 409 -2.82 28.64 -26.90
N GLN A 410 -2.62 29.58 -27.83
CA GLN A 410 -3.48 29.72 -28.99
C GLN A 410 -2.92 28.84 -30.12
N TYR A 411 -3.20 27.53 -30.05
CA TYR A 411 -3.33 26.67 -31.24
C TYR A 411 -4.85 26.48 -31.41
N GLY A 412 -5.55 27.08 -32.36
CA GLY A 412 -5.26 27.06 -33.79
C GLY A 412 -6.11 25.96 -34.44
N GLY A 413 -7.38 26.24 -34.74
CA GLY A 413 -8.19 25.41 -35.64
C GLY A 413 -9.56 24.99 -35.11
N GLY A 414 -10.60 25.77 -35.45
CA GLY A 414 -11.97 25.30 -35.34
C GLY A 414 -12.20 24.13 -36.31
N GLY A 415 -12.51 22.96 -35.75
CA GLY A 415 -12.99 21.76 -36.44
C GLY A 415 -11.99 20.61 -36.50
N GLN A 416 -11.80 19.83 -35.41
CA GLN A 416 -11.25 18.44 -35.45
C GLN A 416 -11.11 17.69 -34.10
N ASN A 417 -11.86 17.99 -33.03
CA ASN A 417 -11.80 17.20 -31.76
C ASN A 417 -12.88 16.12 -31.70
N ASN A 418 -12.75 15.12 -32.57
CA ASN A 418 -13.56 13.90 -32.54
C ASN A 418 -12.61 12.72 -32.85
N ARG A 419 -11.52 12.57 -32.09
CA ARG A 419 -10.62 11.40 -32.24
C ARG A 419 -11.20 10.23 -31.45
N PHE A 420 -11.60 10.50 -30.22
CA PHE A 420 -12.31 9.53 -29.40
C PHE A 420 -13.61 9.04 -30.06
N GLU A 421 -14.56 9.91 -30.47
CA GLU A 421 -15.83 9.38 -31.01
C GLU A 421 -15.61 8.61 -32.33
N ARG A 422 -14.71 9.03 -33.21
CA ARG A 422 -14.33 8.27 -34.41
C ARG A 422 -13.76 6.88 -34.10
N TYR A 423 -12.85 6.79 -33.11
CA TYR A 423 -12.30 5.51 -32.69
C TYR A 423 -13.41 4.63 -32.09
N GLN A 424 -14.22 5.18 -31.19
CA GLN A 424 -15.32 4.48 -30.53
C GLN A 424 -16.42 4.03 -31.51
N GLU A 425 -16.71 4.81 -32.56
CA GLU A 425 -17.63 4.42 -33.63
C GLU A 425 -17.05 3.27 -34.47
N ALA A 426 -15.75 3.27 -34.73
CA ALA A 426 -15.09 2.17 -35.43
C ALA A 426 -15.19 0.86 -34.63
N THR A 427 -14.94 0.89 -33.31
CA THR A 427 -15.02 -0.33 -32.49
C THR A 427 -16.40 -0.99 -32.48
N GLN A 428 -17.48 -0.20 -32.56
CA GLN A 428 -18.85 -0.72 -32.67
C GLN A 428 -19.10 -1.47 -33.98
N ASN A 429 -18.36 -1.14 -35.05
CA ASN A 429 -18.54 -1.69 -36.39
C ASN A 429 -17.68 -2.94 -36.68
N ILE A 430 -16.70 -3.25 -35.83
CA ILE A 430 -15.81 -4.43 -35.99
C ILE A 430 -16.58 -5.75 -35.78
N GLY A 431 -17.77 -5.68 -35.18
CA GLY A 431 -18.63 -6.84 -34.93
C GLY A 431 -18.09 -7.70 -33.78
N SER A 432 -18.98 -8.32 -33.01
CA SER A 432 -18.63 -9.17 -31.87
C SER A 432 -18.08 -10.53 -32.30
N HIS A 433 -17.01 -10.55 -33.08
CA HIS A 433 -16.21 -11.77 -33.19
C HIS A 433 -15.75 -12.09 -31.76
N SER A 434 -16.00 -13.33 -31.33
CA SER A 434 -15.58 -13.94 -30.04
C SER A 434 -16.01 -13.32 -28.69
N GLY A 435 -16.61 -12.13 -28.63
CA GLY A 435 -16.94 -11.44 -27.37
C GLY A 435 -15.77 -10.65 -26.77
N LEU A 436 -14.61 -10.64 -27.41
CA LEU A 436 -13.44 -9.83 -27.00
C LEU A 436 -13.63 -8.33 -27.30
N SER A 437 -14.42 -7.98 -28.31
CA SER A 437 -14.85 -6.59 -28.55
C SER A 437 -15.74 -6.01 -27.43
N SER A 438 -16.30 -6.87 -26.57
CA SER A 438 -17.12 -6.43 -25.43
C SER A 438 -16.28 -5.83 -24.30
N GLY A 439 -14.95 -6.00 -24.34
CA GLY A 439 -14.03 -5.61 -23.28
C GLY A 439 -14.17 -6.41 -21.98
N GLN A 440 -14.79 -7.60 -22.02
CA GLN A 440 -14.91 -8.48 -20.85
C GLN A 440 -13.54 -9.04 -20.41
N TRP A 441 -12.65 -9.27 -21.36
CA TRP A 441 -11.34 -9.91 -21.14
C TRP A 441 -10.16 -8.97 -21.39
N ASP A 442 -10.39 -7.66 -21.25
CA ASP A 442 -9.35 -6.63 -21.29
C ASP A 442 -8.41 -6.72 -20.08
N SER A 443 -8.92 -7.29 -18.98
CA SER A 443 -8.17 -7.78 -17.83
C SER A 443 -8.70 -9.18 -17.49
N VAL A 444 -7.82 -10.06 -17.02
CA VAL A 444 -8.13 -11.42 -16.55
C VAL A 444 -7.92 -11.56 -15.04
N ALA A 445 -7.72 -10.45 -14.32
CA ALA A 445 -7.50 -10.45 -12.87
C ALA A 445 -8.64 -11.10 -12.07
N SER A 446 -9.85 -11.16 -12.62
CA SER A 446 -10.97 -11.88 -12.02
C SER A 446 -10.80 -13.40 -11.98
N CYS A 447 -9.94 -13.99 -12.82
CA CYS A 447 -9.79 -15.45 -12.95
C CYS A 447 -9.23 -16.12 -11.68
N TYR A 448 -8.44 -15.41 -10.89
CA TYR A 448 -7.90 -15.92 -9.62
C TYR A 448 -8.76 -15.55 -8.40
N MET A 449 -9.93 -14.93 -8.62
CA MET A 449 -10.88 -14.52 -7.59
C MET A 449 -12.04 -15.53 -7.46
N LEU A 450 -12.86 -15.40 -6.42
CA LEU A 450 -13.97 -16.31 -6.17
C LEU A 450 -15.00 -16.19 -7.29
N ASN A 451 -15.44 -17.33 -7.83
CA ASN A 451 -16.35 -17.42 -8.97
C ASN A 451 -15.82 -16.78 -10.27
N GLY A 452 -14.51 -16.51 -10.35
CA GLY A 452 -13.84 -16.14 -11.59
C GLY A 452 -13.89 -17.27 -12.62
N GLU A 453 -13.83 -16.90 -13.90
CA GLU A 453 -13.68 -17.88 -14.98
C GLU A 453 -12.30 -18.56 -14.88
N ASP A 454 -12.22 -19.82 -15.30
CA ASP A 454 -10.94 -20.49 -15.41
C ASP A 454 -10.14 -19.92 -16.58
N ILE A 455 -8.90 -19.47 -16.34
CA ILE A 455 -8.06 -18.81 -17.36
C ILE A 455 -7.89 -19.65 -18.64
N ARG A 456 -8.04 -20.98 -18.53
CA ARG A 456 -7.98 -21.94 -19.64
C ARG A 456 -9.13 -21.78 -20.63
N ASN A 457 -10.28 -21.31 -20.15
CA ASN A 457 -11.47 -21.08 -20.96
C ASN A 457 -11.51 -19.66 -21.56
N VAL A 458 -10.65 -18.75 -21.10
CA VAL A 458 -10.64 -17.37 -21.55
C VAL A 458 -10.12 -17.29 -23.00
N PRO A 459 -10.91 -16.74 -23.94
CA PRO A 459 -10.53 -16.67 -25.35
C PRO A 459 -9.46 -15.60 -25.61
N TRP A 460 -8.78 -15.72 -26.75
CA TRP A 460 -7.91 -14.70 -27.33
C TRP A 460 -8.16 -14.61 -28.83
N GLU A 461 -8.11 -13.39 -29.35
CA GLU A 461 -8.24 -13.11 -30.79
C GLU A 461 -6.86 -12.98 -31.40
N ASP A 462 -6.63 -13.71 -32.50
CA ASP A 462 -5.39 -13.61 -33.26
C ASP A 462 -5.13 -12.14 -33.67
N GLY A 463 -4.07 -11.56 -33.11
CA GLY A 463 -3.75 -10.14 -33.21
C GLY A 463 -2.30 -9.88 -33.57
N THR A 464 -1.83 -8.65 -33.34
CA THR A 464 -0.42 -8.27 -33.49
C THR A 464 0.46 -8.81 -32.36
N THR A 465 -0.14 -9.17 -31.22
CA THR A 465 0.53 -9.74 -30.05
C THR A 465 0.08 -11.19 -29.89
N ASP A 466 1.03 -12.11 -29.76
CA ASP A 466 0.74 -13.50 -29.39
C ASP A 466 0.12 -13.52 -27.98
N GLU A 467 -0.86 -14.39 -27.74
CA GLU A 467 -1.53 -14.44 -26.43
C GLU A 467 -0.54 -14.63 -25.28
N MET A 468 0.47 -15.47 -25.49
CA MET A 468 1.49 -15.75 -24.49
C MET A 468 2.29 -14.50 -24.12
N ASP A 469 2.61 -13.68 -25.11
CA ASP A 469 3.32 -12.40 -24.96
C ASP A 469 2.43 -11.29 -24.37
N ALA A 470 1.13 -11.53 -24.18
CA ALA A 470 0.21 -10.57 -23.58
C ALA A 470 0.10 -10.74 -22.05
N PHE A 471 0.48 -11.91 -21.51
CA PHE A 471 0.45 -12.17 -20.08
C PHE A 471 1.59 -11.45 -19.37
N VAL A 472 1.24 -10.76 -18.29
CA VAL A 472 2.17 -9.94 -17.49
C VAL A 472 1.96 -10.20 -16.01
N SER A 473 3.00 -10.06 -15.20
CA SER A 473 2.95 -10.06 -13.74
C SER A 473 3.69 -8.87 -13.16
N GLU A 474 3.18 -8.33 -12.06
CA GLU A 474 3.83 -7.32 -11.25
C GLU A 474 3.60 -7.62 -9.76
N LEU A 475 4.50 -7.16 -8.89
CA LEU A 475 4.25 -7.16 -7.46
C LEU A 475 3.03 -6.27 -7.14
N LEU A 476 2.23 -6.70 -6.18
CA LEU A 476 1.19 -5.86 -5.60
C LEU A 476 1.83 -5.09 -4.45
N TYR A 477 1.90 -3.77 -4.60
CA TYR A 477 2.61 -2.93 -3.64
C TYR A 477 1.81 -2.78 -2.36
N VAL A 478 2.30 -3.40 -1.28
CA VAL A 478 1.73 -3.29 0.06
C VAL A 478 2.15 -1.95 0.63
N HIS A 479 1.22 -0.99 0.61
CA HIS A 479 1.39 0.34 1.20
C HIS A 479 0.65 0.49 2.54
N SER A 480 -0.14 -0.51 2.96
CA SER A 480 -0.77 -0.56 4.28
C SER A 480 0.22 -0.25 5.42
N LYS A 481 -0.29 0.27 6.54
CA LYS A 481 0.41 0.35 7.83
C LYS A 481 -0.53 -0.13 8.93
N LEU A 482 -0.65 -1.45 9.05
CA LEU A 482 -1.68 -2.14 9.82
C LEU A 482 -1.06 -3.17 10.76
N LEU A 483 -1.58 -3.21 11.99
CA LEU A 483 -1.44 -4.32 12.92
C LEU A 483 -2.81 -4.74 13.43
N ILE A 484 -3.10 -6.05 13.44
CA ILE A 484 -4.27 -6.65 14.08
C ILE A 484 -3.77 -7.68 15.10
N ALA A 485 -4.20 -7.55 16.35
CA ALA A 485 -3.89 -8.50 17.42
C ALA A 485 -5.14 -9.22 17.91
N ASP A 486 -5.07 -10.55 17.95
CA ASP A 486 -6.06 -11.47 18.52
C ASP A 486 -7.50 -11.33 18.02
N ASP A 487 -7.72 -10.74 16.84
CA ASP A 487 -9.04 -10.26 16.39
C ASP A 487 -9.75 -9.37 17.43
N ARG A 488 -9.00 -8.57 18.20
CA ARG A 488 -9.58 -7.66 19.20
C ARG A 488 -9.10 -6.22 19.06
N VAL A 489 -7.83 -6.03 18.74
CA VAL A 489 -7.19 -4.71 18.66
C VAL A 489 -6.68 -4.46 17.25
N VAL A 490 -6.92 -3.25 16.73
CA VAL A 490 -6.38 -2.79 15.44
C VAL A 490 -5.58 -1.52 15.64
N ILE A 491 -4.37 -1.48 15.10
CA ILE A 491 -3.61 -0.24 14.88
C ILE A 491 -3.52 -0.01 13.37
N CYS A 492 -3.95 1.16 12.90
CA CYS A 492 -3.75 1.56 11.51
C CYS A 492 -3.44 3.06 11.38
N GLY A 493 -2.72 3.46 10.33
CA GLY A 493 -2.29 4.85 10.17
C GLY A 493 -1.34 5.06 9.00
N SER A 494 -0.44 6.04 9.13
CA SER A 494 0.58 6.38 8.13
C SER A 494 1.98 5.84 8.46
N ALA A 495 2.22 5.46 9.73
CA ALA A 495 3.54 5.12 10.24
C ALA A 495 4.05 3.74 9.77
N ASN A 496 5.16 3.75 9.04
CA ASN A 496 5.86 2.54 8.62
C ASN A 496 6.60 1.87 9.79
N LEU A 497 6.95 0.58 9.68
CA LEU A 497 7.87 -0.05 10.63
C LEU A 497 9.31 0.24 10.22
N ASN A 498 9.78 1.43 10.60
CA ASN A 498 11.13 1.94 10.40
C ASN A 498 11.41 3.07 11.41
N ASP A 499 12.67 3.45 11.61
CA ASP A 499 13.02 4.53 12.54
C ASP A 499 12.40 5.86 12.12
N ARG A 500 12.37 6.14 10.81
CA ARG A 500 11.75 7.34 10.22
C ARG A 500 10.33 7.61 10.71
N SER A 501 9.49 6.58 10.86
CA SER A 501 8.11 6.74 11.32
C SER A 501 7.95 6.52 12.83
N GLN A 502 8.82 5.73 13.47
CA GLN A 502 8.59 5.23 14.85
C GLN A 502 9.27 6.05 15.95
N LEU A 503 10.35 6.78 15.67
CA LEU A 503 11.11 7.49 16.73
C LEU A 503 10.50 8.83 17.16
N GLY A 504 9.60 9.40 16.35
CA GLY A 504 8.92 10.67 16.65
C GLY A 504 9.69 11.93 16.29
N ASP A 505 11.02 11.85 16.16
CA ASP A 505 11.91 12.97 15.84
C ASP A 505 12.29 13.06 14.35
N HIS A 506 11.86 12.09 13.55
CA HIS A 506 11.97 12.05 12.09
C HIS A 506 10.65 12.51 11.44
N ASP A 507 9.99 11.69 10.60
CA ASP A 507 8.78 12.06 9.89
C ASP A 507 7.59 12.25 10.86
N SER A 508 6.69 13.19 10.54
CA SER A 508 5.44 13.29 11.30
C SER A 508 4.39 12.31 10.78
N GLU A 509 3.79 11.57 11.71
CA GLU A 509 2.87 10.47 11.42
C GLU A 509 1.65 10.51 12.33
N ILE A 510 0.55 9.88 11.90
CA ILE A 510 -0.63 9.61 12.73
C ILE A 510 -1.04 8.14 12.64
N ALA A 511 -1.58 7.61 13.72
CA ALA A 511 -2.22 6.30 13.75
C ALA A 511 -3.39 6.32 14.72
N ILE A 512 -4.25 5.31 14.63
CA ILE A 512 -5.36 5.08 15.54
C ILE A 512 -5.28 3.66 16.09
N CYS A 513 -5.44 3.51 17.40
CA CYS A 513 -5.67 2.23 18.06
C CYS A 513 -7.17 2.07 18.30
N ILE A 514 -7.74 0.92 17.94
CA ILE A 514 -9.18 0.66 17.94
C ILE A 514 -9.47 -0.63 18.71
N GLU A 515 -10.38 -0.54 19.67
CA GLU A 515 -10.83 -1.66 20.50
C GLU A 515 -12.37 -1.73 20.49
N ASP A 516 -12.92 -2.51 19.55
CA ASP A 516 -14.37 -2.64 19.42
C ASP A 516 -14.98 -3.46 20.56
N PRO A 517 -15.96 -2.93 21.33
CA PRO A 517 -16.57 -3.68 22.42
C PRO A 517 -17.56 -4.75 21.95
N ARG A 518 -17.96 -4.73 20.67
CA ARG A 518 -18.93 -5.67 20.12
C ARG A 518 -18.26 -7.00 19.85
N GLU A 519 -18.57 -7.97 20.69
CA GLU A 519 -17.98 -9.30 20.59
C GLU A 519 -18.77 -10.23 19.69
N ILE A 520 -18.04 -11.02 18.91
CA ILE A 520 -18.56 -12.11 18.07
C ILE A 520 -17.91 -13.44 18.47
N ASP A 521 -18.59 -14.55 18.13
CA ASP A 521 -18.01 -15.87 18.26
C ASP A 521 -16.96 -16.12 17.16
N SER A 522 -15.81 -16.65 17.56
CA SER A 522 -14.69 -17.00 16.70
C SER A 522 -13.94 -18.20 17.28
N TYR A 523 -12.81 -18.54 16.66
CA TYR A 523 -11.93 -19.60 17.13
C TYR A 523 -10.48 -19.16 17.07
N MET A 524 -9.67 -19.75 17.94
CA MET A 524 -8.24 -19.52 18.00
C MET A 524 -7.56 -20.82 18.42
N ALA A 525 -6.80 -21.43 17.52
CA ALA A 525 -6.15 -22.73 17.71
C ALA A 525 -7.14 -23.85 18.07
N GLY A 526 -8.29 -23.87 17.39
CA GLY A 526 -9.38 -24.82 17.55
C GLY A 526 -10.22 -24.61 18.80
N ARG A 527 -9.96 -23.56 19.59
CA ARG A 527 -10.70 -23.25 20.82
C ARG A 527 -11.65 -22.08 20.60
N PRO A 528 -12.86 -22.08 21.21
CA PRO A 528 -13.75 -20.93 21.16
C PRO A 528 -13.05 -19.65 21.64
N TRP A 529 -13.21 -18.57 20.90
CA TRP A 529 -12.62 -17.26 21.18
C TRP A 529 -13.66 -16.16 20.99
N ARG A 530 -13.64 -15.16 21.87
CA ARG A 530 -14.46 -13.96 21.73
C ARG A 530 -13.64 -12.93 20.98
N ALA A 531 -13.87 -12.81 19.68
CA ALA A 531 -13.28 -11.77 18.85
C ALA A 531 -14.14 -10.50 18.91
N THR A 532 -13.63 -9.39 18.39
CA THR A 532 -14.40 -8.15 18.22
C THR A 532 -14.79 -7.96 16.75
N GLU A 533 -15.99 -7.41 16.52
CA GLU A 533 -16.60 -7.33 15.20
C GLU A 533 -15.71 -6.58 14.19
N PHE A 534 -15.18 -5.42 14.56
CA PHE A 534 -14.29 -4.62 13.71
C PHE A 534 -12.98 -5.35 13.36
N ALA A 535 -12.24 -5.84 14.37
CA ALA A 535 -10.94 -6.46 14.15
C ALA A 535 -11.07 -7.77 13.38
N ALA A 536 -12.05 -8.60 13.75
CA ALA A 536 -12.33 -9.84 13.03
C ALA A 536 -12.73 -9.55 11.59
N SER A 537 -13.78 -8.77 11.33
CA SER A 537 -14.26 -8.52 9.97
C SER A 537 -13.16 -7.99 9.05
N LEU A 538 -12.33 -7.06 9.53
CA LEU A 538 -11.17 -6.53 8.79
C LEU A 538 -10.17 -7.65 8.46
N ARG A 539 -9.72 -8.41 9.46
CA ARG A 539 -8.74 -9.49 9.29
C ARG A 539 -9.24 -10.57 8.33
N ARG A 540 -10.50 -11.00 8.50
CA ARG A 540 -11.14 -12.01 7.64
C ARG A 540 -11.31 -11.53 6.21
N LEU A 541 -11.70 -10.27 6.02
CA LEU A 541 -11.82 -9.66 4.68
C LEU A 541 -10.47 -9.64 3.97
N ILE A 542 -9.41 -9.18 4.65
CA ILE A 542 -8.06 -9.13 4.10
C ILE A 542 -7.57 -10.54 3.73
N PHE A 543 -7.77 -11.53 4.60
CA PHE A 543 -7.35 -12.90 4.32
C PHE A 543 -8.07 -13.47 3.11
N ARG A 544 -9.39 -13.26 3.02
CA ARG A 544 -10.17 -13.71 1.87
C ARG A 544 -9.75 -13.00 0.59
N LYS A 545 -9.40 -11.71 0.64
CA LYS A 545 -8.85 -10.97 -0.50
C LYS A 545 -7.56 -11.65 -1.00
N HIS A 546 -6.59 -11.86 -0.11
CA HIS A 546 -5.28 -12.42 -0.47
C HIS A 546 -5.35 -13.88 -0.95
N LEU A 547 -6.35 -14.63 -0.50
CA LEU A 547 -6.61 -16.02 -0.89
C LEU A 547 -7.49 -16.16 -2.14
N GLY A 548 -8.02 -15.07 -2.69
CA GLY A 548 -8.96 -15.12 -3.83
C GLY A 548 -10.33 -15.69 -3.46
N LEU A 549 -10.75 -15.53 -2.20
CA LEU A 549 -12.03 -15.99 -1.64
C LEU A 549 -13.09 -14.87 -1.58
N LEU A 550 -12.87 -13.80 -2.33
CA LEU A 550 -13.85 -12.74 -2.58
C LEU A 550 -14.16 -12.69 -4.07
N PRO A 551 -15.41 -12.40 -4.47
CA PRO A 551 -15.72 -12.08 -5.86
C PRO A 551 -14.92 -10.86 -6.32
N ALA A 552 -14.61 -10.79 -7.61
CA ALA A 552 -14.05 -9.57 -8.19
C ALA A 552 -15.01 -8.38 -7.98
N GLN A 553 -14.44 -7.23 -7.60
CA GLN A 553 -15.21 -6.03 -7.30
C GLN A 553 -15.66 -5.34 -8.59
N ASP A 554 -16.97 -5.08 -8.70
CA ASP A 554 -17.53 -4.23 -9.75
C ASP A 554 -17.49 -2.77 -9.29
N VAL A 555 -16.49 -2.03 -9.75
CA VAL A 555 -16.26 -0.63 -9.35
C VAL A 555 -17.33 0.33 -9.85
N THR A 556 -18.21 -0.10 -10.76
CA THR A 556 -19.34 0.69 -11.25
C THR A 556 -20.59 0.55 -10.39
N ARG A 557 -20.60 -0.41 -9.46
CA ARG A 557 -21.74 -0.71 -8.59
C ARG A 557 -21.35 -0.52 -7.12
N PRO A 558 -21.37 0.73 -6.60
CA PRO A 558 -21.05 0.99 -5.20
C PRO A 558 -22.03 0.25 -4.29
N ASP A 559 -21.50 -0.19 -3.16
CA ASP A 559 -22.26 -0.81 -2.06
C ASP A 559 -22.02 -0.05 -0.75
N GLN A 560 -22.52 -0.61 0.36
CA GLN A 560 -22.44 0.02 1.68
C GLN A 560 -21.00 0.25 2.15
N ASN A 561 -20.01 -0.48 1.64
CA ASN A 561 -18.60 -0.34 2.00
C ASN A 561 -17.94 0.90 1.35
N PHE A 562 -18.63 1.56 0.42
CA PHE A 562 -18.19 2.82 -0.20
C PHE A 562 -18.72 4.06 0.54
N GLU A 563 -19.72 3.88 1.41
CA GLU A 563 -20.37 4.97 2.12
C GLU A 563 -19.52 5.41 3.34
N PRO A 564 -19.55 6.70 3.71
CA PRO A 564 -18.88 7.16 4.92
C PRO A 564 -19.53 6.58 6.19
N ILE A 565 -18.87 6.78 7.32
CA ILE A 565 -19.37 6.34 8.63
C ILE A 565 -20.82 6.81 8.88
N GLY A 566 -21.69 5.85 9.25
CA GLY A 566 -23.14 6.06 9.39
C GLY A 566 -23.96 5.01 8.65
N VAL A 567 -23.38 4.39 7.63
CA VAL A 567 -23.89 3.18 6.99
C VAL A 567 -23.01 2.00 7.45
N PRO A 568 -23.58 0.93 8.03
CA PRO A 568 -22.79 -0.24 8.40
C PRO A 568 -22.19 -0.91 7.16
N ASN A 569 -20.91 -1.30 7.24
CA ASN A 569 -20.26 -2.08 6.19
C ASN A 569 -21.00 -3.41 5.95
N ALA A 570 -21.14 -3.79 4.69
CA ALA A 570 -21.68 -5.07 4.29
C ALA A 570 -20.65 -6.18 4.55
N TYR A 571 -21.06 -7.23 5.27
CA TYR A 571 -20.24 -8.40 5.52
C TYR A 571 -21.09 -9.68 5.52
N ASP A 572 -20.60 -10.73 4.87
CA ASP A 572 -21.28 -12.02 4.68
C ASP A 572 -20.88 -13.06 5.75
N TRP A 573 -21.18 -12.75 7.02
CA TRP A 573 -20.84 -13.61 8.16
C TRP A 573 -21.36 -15.05 8.00
N GLY A 574 -20.49 -16.03 8.26
CA GLY A 574 -20.82 -17.46 8.17
C GLY A 574 -20.90 -18.00 6.75
N SER A 575 -20.46 -17.26 5.73
CA SER A 575 -20.22 -17.85 4.41
C SER A 575 -19.10 -18.89 4.47
N ARG A 576 -19.07 -19.80 3.50
CA ARG A 576 -18.02 -20.84 3.43
C ARG A 576 -16.62 -20.22 3.42
N GLU A 577 -16.47 -19.11 2.72
CA GLU A 577 -15.22 -18.38 2.59
C GLU A 577 -14.84 -17.61 3.86
N ASP A 578 -15.81 -17.12 4.64
CA ASP A 578 -15.60 -16.58 5.99
C ASP A 578 -15.16 -17.68 6.97
N GLU A 579 -15.85 -18.82 6.97
CA GLU A 579 -15.51 -19.97 7.80
C GLU A 579 -14.11 -20.53 7.49
N ALA A 580 -13.66 -20.49 6.24
CA ALA A 580 -12.34 -20.94 5.83
C ALA A 580 -11.18 -20.15 6.48
N VAL A 581 -11.46 -18.92 6.93
CA VAL A 581 -10.46 -18.06 7.58
C VAL A 581 -10.81 -17.78 9.03
N ILE A 582 -11.89 -18.34 9.61
CA ILE A 582 -12.36 -17.97 10.95
C ILE A 582 -11.29 -18.08 12.04
N ASP A 583 -10.50 -19.16 12.02
CA ASP A 583 -9.43 -19.47 12.96
C ASP A 583 -8.05 -19.32 12.30
N PRO A 584 -7.32 -18.22 12.58
CA PRO A 584 -6.02 -17.95 11.96
C PRO A 584 -4.88 -18.86 12.47
N LEU A 585 -5.15 -19.73 13.45
CA LEU A 585 -4.17 -20.69 14.00
C LEU A 585 -4.56 -22.15 13.73
N SER A 586 -5.68 -22.41 13.05
CA SER A 586 -6.08 -23.77 12.71
C SER A 586 -5.12 -24.41 11.69
N SER A 587 -5.04 -25.75 11.71
CA SER A 587 -4.28 -26.51 10.71
C SER A 587 -4.84 -26.35 9.30
N ASP A 588 -6.15 -26.20 9.18
CA ASP A 588 -6.85 -26.06 7.89
C ASP A 588 -6.55 -24.69 7.29
N PHE A 589 -6.65 -23.62 8.08
CA PHE A 589 -6.22 -22.29 7.66
C PHE A 589 -4.74 -22.27 7.30
N SER A 590 -3.88 -22.83 8.16
CA SER A 590 -2.43 -22.87 7.92
C SER A 590 -2.10 -23.62 6.62
N SER A 591 -2.83 -24.69 6.31
CA SER A 591 -2.67 -25.43 5.05
C SER A 591 -3.14 -24.61 3.86
N LEU A 592 -4.32 -23.98 3.95
CA LEU A 592 -4.86 -23.11 2.90
C LEU A 592 -3.90 -21.96 2.60
N TRP A 593 -3.50 -21.21 3.63
CA TRP A 593 -2.63 -20.04 3.51
C TRP A 593 -1.26 -20.40 2.91
N ASN A 594 -0.57 -21.38 3.49
CA ASN A 594 0.78 -21.74 3.05
C ASN A 594 0.80 -22.44 1.68
N ASN A 595 -0.20 -23.27 1.37
CA ASN A 595 -0.25 -23.94 0.08
C ASN A 595 -0.61 -22.95 -1.03
N THR A 596 -1.52 -22.00 -0.78
CA THR A 596 -1.80 -20.92 -1.74
C THR A 596 -0.54 -20.09 -1.99
N ALA A 597 0.14 -19.64 -0.94
CA ALA A 597 1.38 -18.87 -1.07
C ALA A 597 2.44 -19.63 -1.89
N ARG A 598 2.69 -20.90 -1.57
CA ARG A 598 3.68 -21.74 -2.24
C ARG A 598 3.33 -22.01 -3.71
N ASN A 599 2.08 -22.39 -3.98
CA ASN A 599 1.63 -22.69 -5.34
C ASN A 599 1.72 -21.43 -6.22
N ASN A 600 1.29 -20.29 -5.69
CA ASN A 600 1.42 -19.00 -6.36
C ASN A 600 2.90 -18.66 -6.62
N THR A 601 3.78 -18.76 -5.61
CA THR A 601 5.22 -18.52 -5.78
C THR A 601 5.79 -19.37 -6.91
N GLN A 602 5.54 -20.68 -6.91
CA GLN A 602 6.05 -21.60 -7.95
C GLN A 602 5.50 -21.27 -9.35
N ALA A 603 4.23 -20.91 -9.44
CA ALA A 603 3.61 -20.52 -10.71
C ALA A 603 4.22 -19.21 -11.24
N PHE A 604 4.36 -18.19 -10.40
CA PHE A 604 4.96 -16.91 -10.80
C PHE A 604 6.44 -17.06 -11.16
N GLU A 605 7.23 -17.82 -10.38
CA GLU A 605 8.64 -18.12 -10.67
C GLU A 605 8.80 -18.79 -12.03
N ARG A 606 7.98 -19.81 -12.32
CA ARG A 606 8.03 -20.52 -13.59
C ARG A 606 7.59 -19.66 -14.78
N VAL A 607 6.53 -18.86 -14.63
CA VAL A 607 5.96 -18.13 -15.76
C VAL A 607 6.72 -16.84 -16.08
N PHE A 608 7.09 -16.07 -15.05
CA PHE A 608 7.52 -14.68 -15.22
C PHE A 608 8.94 -14.39 -14.74
N HIS A 609 9.60 -15.35 -14.09
CA HIS A 609 10.93 -15.18 -13.49
C HIS A 609 11.06 -13.89 -12.63
N PRO A 610 10.12 -13.57 -11.73
CA PRO A 610 10.19 -12.37 -10.93
C PRO A 610 11.41 -12.38 -10.01
N VAL A 611 12.01 -11.21 -9.84
CA VAL A 611 12.91 -10.92 -8.71
C VAL A 611 12.16 -10.07 -7.69
N PRO A 612 12.34 -10.32 -6.38
CA PRO A 612 13.29 -11.25 -5.77
C PRO A 612 12.78 -12.70 -5.76
N SER A 613 13.70 -13.68 -5.69
CA SER A 613 13.42 -15.12 -5.60
C SER A 613 14.48 -15.83 -4.75
N ASP A 614 14.10 -16.87 -4.01
CA ASP A 614 15.03 -17.70 -3.22
C ASP A 614 15.97 -18.56 -4.09
N SER A 615 15.66 -18.70 -5.38
CA SER A 615 16.53 -19.34 -6.37
C SER A 615 17.73 -18.46 -6.75
N VAL A 616 17.66 -17.14 -6.50
CA VAL A 616 18.68 -16.16 -6.88
C VAL A 616 19.49 -15.76 -5.65
N ARG A 617 20.61 -16.44 -5.39
CA ARG A 617 21.37 -16.27 -4.13
C ARG A 617 22.56 -15.33 -4.25
N ASN A 618 22.98 -15.03 -5.47
CA ASN A 618 24.09 -14.13 -5.80
C ASN A 618 23.87 -13.43 -7.16
N TRP A 619 24.75 -12.50 -7.54
CA TRP A 619 24.60 -11.76 -8.80
C TRP A 619 24.75 -12.61 -10.06
N LYS A 620 25.43 -13.76 -9.96
CA LYS A 620 25.53 -14.70 -11.07
C LYS A 620 24.19 -15.39 -11.31
N ASP A 621 23.53 -15.86 -10.25
CA ASP A 621 22.18 -16.42 -10.34
C ASP A 621 21.20 -15.37 -10.89
N TYR A 622 21.35 -14.10 -10.48
CA TYR A 622 20.53 -12.98 -10.99
C TYR A 622 20.68 -12.82 -12.50
N ASP A 623 21.90 -12.90 -13.01
CA ASP A 623 22.17 -12.81 -14.44
C ASP A 623 21.55 -13.97 -15.24
N GLU A 624 21.68 -15.20 -14.71
CA GLU A 624 21.16 -16.41 -15.36
C GLU A 624 19.63 -16.50 -15.32
N TYR A 625 19.01 -16.08 -14.21
CA TYR A 625 17.57 -16.19 -13.98
C TYR A 625 16.76 -15.00 -14.50
N PHE A 626 17.28 -13.77 -14.38
CA PHE A 626 16.55 -12.53 -14.67
C PHE A 626 17.15 -11.71 -15.81
N SER A 627 18.39 -11.25 -15.70
CA SER A 627 18.96 -10.30 -16.68
C SER A 627 19.10 -10.89 -18.08
N ARG A 628 19.27 -12.22 -18.20
CA ARG A 628 19.25 -12.94 -19.48
C ARG A 628 17.96 -12.70 -20.26
N PHE A 629 16.82 -12.64 -19.57
CA PHE A 629 15.51 -12.47 -20.19
C PHE A 629 15.08 -11.01 -20.23
N PHE A 630 15.40 -10.22 -19.19
CA PHE A 630 14.98 -8.83 -19.08
C PHE A 630 16.19 -7.88 -19.03
N PRO A 631 16.90 -7.66 -20.16
CA PRO A 631 18.09 -6.82 -20.18
C PRO A 631 17.74 -5.35 -19.94
N SER A 632 18.51 -4.67 -19.10
CA SER A 632 18.36 -3.25 -18.77
C SER A 632 19.48 -2.38 -19.39
N GLY A 633 19.19 -1.11 -19.67
CA GLY A 633 20.22 -0.12 -20.01
C GLY A 633 20.98 -0.32 -21.35
N LYS A 634 22.31 -0.15 -21.32
CA LYS A 634 23.20 -0.12 -22.52
C LYS A 634 23.35 -1.47 -23.23
N ASP A 635 22.94 -2.56 -22.59
CA ASP A 635 22.97 -3.90 -23.15
C ASP A 635 21.72 -4.19 -24.01
N ALA A 636 20.67 -3.38 -23.89
CA ALA A 636 19.50 -3.38 -24.78
C ALA A 636 19.77 -2.67 -26.12
N LYS A 637 20.98 -2.76 -26.68
CA LYS A 637 21.28 -2.18 -28.00
C LYS A 637 20.49 -2.91 -29.07
N GLU A 638 19.50 -2.22 -29.63
CA GLU A 638 19.03 -2.49 -30.99
C GLU A 638 20.23 -2.37 -31.96
N GLU A 639 20.80 -3.51 -32.39
CA GLU A 639 21.70 -3.52 -33.54
C GLU A 639 20.89 -3.12 -34.78
N LYS A 640 20.94 -1.83 -35.15
CA LYS A 640 20.40 -1.35 -36.43
C LYS A 640 20.96 -2.19 -37.58
N GLY A 641 20.12 -3.02 -38.20
CA GLY A 641 20.40 -3.69 -39.47
C GLY A 641 20.68 -5.20 -39.43
N LYS A 642 20.46 -5.88 -38.29
CA LYS A 642 20.31 -7.34 -38.27
C LYS A 642 18.95 -7.70 -37.69
N GLU A 643 18.24 -8.65 -38.29
CA GLU A 643 17.13 -9.30 -37.59
C GLU A 643 17.71 -9.86 -36.28
N PRO A 644 17.10 -9.55 -35.13
CA PRO A 644 17.54 -10.14 -33.88
C PRO A 644 17.39 -11.66 -34.04
N SER A 645 18.50 -12.40 -34.00
CA SER A 645 18.43 -13.80 -33.64
C SER A 645 17.65 -13.83 -32.32
N LYS A 646 16.44 -14.38 -32.30
CA LYS A 646 15.53 -14.40 -31.13
C LYS A 646 16.31 -14.66 -29.84
N PRO A 647 16.47 -13.65 -28.95
CA PRO A 647 15.78 -13.70 -27.67
C PRO A 647 15.36 -12.31 -27.08
N SER A 648 14.82 -11.36 -27.84
CA SER A 648 14.38 -10.05 -27.27
C SER A 648 12.92 -9.65 -27.57
N GLN A 649 11.96 -10.56 -27.38
CA GLN A 649 10.54 -10.17 -27.23
C GLN A 649 10.16 -9.87 -25.77
N TRP A 650 10.99 -10.27 -24.80
CA TRP A 650 10.69 -10.19 -23.37
C TRP A 650 10.74 -8.74 -22.87
N LYS A 651 9.58 -8.22 -22.47
CA LYS A 651 9.49 -6.98 -21.69
C LYS A 651 9.38 -7.35 -20.21
N LEU A 652 9.84 -6.45 -19.33
CA LEU A 652 9.81 -6.69 -17.88
C LEU A 652 8.40 -7.15 -17.43
N GLY A 653 8.35 -8.26 -16.69
CA GLY A 653 7.11 -8.82 -16.14
C GLY A 653 6.33 -9.72 -17.11
N HIS A 654 6.73 -9.85 -18.37
CA HIS A 654 6.07 -10.74 -19.34
C HIS A 654 6.58 -12.19 -19.23
N VAL A 655 5.83 -13.11 -19.83
CA VAL A 655 6.12 -14.56 -19.79
C VAL A 655 7.51 -14.86 -20.34
N VAL A 656 8.26 -15.73 -19.66
CA VAL A 656 9.51 -16.32 -20.18
C VAL A 656 9.16 -17.56 -21.01
N ALA A 657 8.82 -17.36 -22.28
CA ALA A 657 8.28 -18.45 -23.10
C ALA A 657 9.29 -19.56 -23.48
N GLU A 658 10.58 -19.40 -23.17
CA GLU A 658 11.54 -20.53 -23.23
C GLU A 658 11.13 -21.68 -22.29
N GLU A 659 10.42 -21.39 -21.19
CA GLU A 659 9.93 -22.38 -20.22
C GLU A 659 8.67 -23.14 -20.69
N PHE A 660 8.09 -22.74 -21.84
CA PHE A 660 6.78 -23.21 -22.32
C PHE A 660 6.82 -23.63 -23.79
N PRO A 661 7.55 -24.72 -24.14
CA PRO A 661 7.56 -25.25 -25.51
C PRO A 661 6.18 -25.73 -25.98
N GLY A 662 5.24 -26.00 -25.06
CA GLY A 662 3.83 -26.28 -25.34
C GLY A 662 2.99 -25.05 -25.71
N GLY A 663 3.58 -23.85 -25.66
CA GLY A 663 2.91 -22.58 -25.97
C GLY A 663 1.91 -22.13 -24.90
N VAL A 664 1.01 -21.23 -25.28
CA VAL A 664 0.10 -20.54 -24.34
C VAL A 664 -0.79 -21.48 -23.51
N GLN A 665 -1.14 -22.66 -24.02
CA GLN A 665 -1.95 -23.61 -23.26
C GLN A 665 -1.21 -24.13 -22.03
N GLU A 666 0.11 -24.35 -22.14
CA GLU A 666 0.92 -24.74 -20.99
C GLU A 666 1.03 -23.60 -19.97
N VAL A 667 1.14 -22.35 -20.44
CA VAL A 667 1.12 -21.16 -19.57
C VAL A 667 -0.21 -21.05 -18.82
N LYS A 668 -1.34 -21.20 -19.51
CA LYS A 668 -2.68 -21.19 -18.90
C LYS A 668 -2.85 -22.31 -17.87
N GLU A 669 -2.28 -23.51 -18.10
CA GLU A 669 -2.36 -24.59 -17.11
C GLU A 669 -1.64 -24.22 -15.81
N VAL A 670 -0.49 -23.54 -15.90
CA VAL A 670 0.22 -23.03 -14.71
C VAL A 670 -0.54 -21.89 -14.04
N LEU A 671 -0.99 -20.89 -14.80
CA LEU A 671 -1.75 -19.75 -14.27
C LEU A 671 -3.07 -20.19 -13.63
N SER A 672 -3.71 -21.27 -14.11
CA SER A 672 -4.95 -21.80 -13.55
C SER A 672 -4.83 -22.25 -12.08
N GLN A 673 -3.61 -22.48 -11.61
CA GLN A 673 -3.31 -22.90 -10.24
C GLN A 673 -3.24 -21.71 -9.27
N ILE A 674 -3.12 -20.49 -9.79
CA ILE A 674 -3.01 -19.28 -8.97
C ILE A 674 -4.38 -18.94 -8.35
N ARG A 675 -4.38 -18.62 -7.06
CA ARG A 675 -5.55 -18.11 -6.34
C ARG A 675 -5.17 -16.92 -5.47
N GLY A 676 -5.92 -15.83 -5.58
CA GLY A 676 -5.60 -14.58 -4.92
C GLY A 676 -4.21 -14.05 -5.30
N THR A 677 -3.58 -13.35 -4.36
CA THR A 677 -2.32 -12.61 -4.60
C THR A 677 -1.19 -12.98 -3.63
N LEU A 678 -1.47 -13.84 -2.64
CA LEU A 678 -0.49 -14.23 -1.62
C LEU A 678 0.67 -15.04 -2.21
N VAL A 679 1.91 -14.69 -1.88
CA VAL A 679 3.13 -15.44 -2.23
C VAL A 679 4.12 -15.47 -1.06
N GLU A 680 5.00 -16.46 -1.01
CA GLU A 680 6.07 -16.53 0.00
C GLU A 680 7.07 -15.38 -0.17
N MET A 681 7.53 -14.78 0.93
CA MET A 681 8.59 -13.77 0.89
C MET A 681 9.94 -14.45 0.64
N PRO A 682 10.73 -14.04 -0.38
CA PRO A 682 12.04 -14.61 -0.63
C PRO A 682 13.06 -14.12 0.42
N LEU A 683 13.44 -15.01 1.34
CA LEU A 683 14.35 -14.72 2.45
C LEU A 683 15.82 -15.03 2.12
N LEU A 684 16.08 -15.74 1.03
CA LEU A 684 17.40 -16.18 0.58
C LEU A 684 17.93 -15.39 -0.63
N PHE A 685 17.14 -14.46 -1.17
CA PHE A 685 17.53 -13.62 -2.29
C PHE A 685 18.83 -12.84 -2.01
N LEU A 686 19.81 -12.97 -2.90
CA LEU A 686 21.14 -12.33 -2.80
C LEU A 686 21.86 -12.53 -1.46
N LYS A 687 21.56 -13.58 -0.69
CA LYS A 687 22.15 -13.78 0.65
C LYS A 687 23.66 -14.05 0.67
N GLU A 688 24.24 -14.34 -0.49
CA GLU A 688 25.69 -14.58 -0.64
C GLU A 688 26.43 -13.30 -1.08
N GLU A 689 25.72 -12.18 -1.19
CA GLU A 689 26.23 -10.88 -1.60
C GLU A 689 26.04 -9.86 -0.48
N ASP A 690 26.95 -8.88 -0.44
CA ASP A 690 26.70 -7.60 0.20
C ASP A 690 25.86 -6.77 -0.78
N ILE A 691 24.59 -6.56 -0.44
CA ILE A 691 23.59 -6.06 -1.38
C ILE A 691 23.80 -4.56 -1.58
N ALA A 692 24.07 -3.79 -0.51
CA ALA A 692 24.35 -2.36 -0.61
C ALA A 692 25.73 -2.03 -1.21
N LYS A 693 26.68 -2.98 -1.17
CA LYS A 693 28.12 -2.80 -1.46
C LYS A 693 28.75 -1.80 -0.49
N GLU A 694 29.22 -2.27 0.66
CA GLU A 694 30.07 -1.50 1.55
C GLU A 694 31.30 -0.95 0.79
N GLY A 695 31.41 0.37 0.69
CA GLY A 695 32.67 1.01 0.29
C GLY A 695 32.62 2.16 -0.71
N LEU A 696 31.49 2.46 -1.36
CA LEU A 696 31.36 3.66 -2.18
C LEU A 696 30.01 4.35 -1.94
N THR A 697 30.04 5.43 -1.15
CA THR A 697 29.02 6.50 -1.05
C THR A 697 27.86 6.39 -0.04
N LEU A 698 28.00 5.61 1.04
CA LEU A 698 27.15 5.72 2.23
C LEU A 698 28.03 6.02 3.45
N ASN A 699 27.71 7.08 4.19
CA ASN A 699 28.36 7.43 5.44
C ASN A 699 27.31 7.39 6.57
N ALA A 700 27.76 7.41 7.83
CA ALA A 700 26.87 7.34 9.00
C ALA A 700 25.77 8.43 9.05
N MET A 701 25.84 9.51 8.23
CA MET A 701 24.75 10.50 8.11
C MET A 701 23.70 10.13 7.06
N THR A 702 24.03 9.29 6.08
CA THR A 702 23.08 8.85 5.04
C THR A 702 22.38 7.54 5.39
N GLU A 703 22.92 6.73 6.31
CA GLU A 703 22.28 5.50 6.80
C GLU A 703 20.92 5.80 7.47
N GLU A 704 20.83 6.83 8.32
CA GLU A 704 19.56 7.23 8.98
C GLU A 704 18.46 7.64 7.99
N ILE A 705 18.78 7.90 6.72
CA ILE A 705 17.78 8.22 5.68
C ILE A 705 16.95 6.98 5.33
N TYR A 706 17.55 5.78 5.42
CA TYR A 706 17.00 4.51 4.98
C TYR A 706 16.45 3.62 6.11
N THR A 707 16.70 3.99 7.38
CA THR A 707 16.30 3.24 8.59
C THR A 707 14.88 3.46 9.06
#